data_AF-B6QER2-F1
#
_entry.id   AF-B6QER2-F1
#
_cell.length_a   1.000
_cell.length_b   1.000
_cell.length_c   1.000
_cell.angle_alpha   90.00
_cell.angle_beta   90.00
_cell.angle_gamma   90.00
#
_symmetry.space_group_name_H-M   'P 1'
#
loop_
_entity.id
_entity.type
_entity.pdbx_description
1 polymer ?
#
loop_
_entity_poly.entity_id
_entity_poly.type
_entity_poly.pdbx_seq_one_letter_code
_entity_poly.pdbx_strand_id
1 'polypeptide(L)'
;MAPELMMHTTTDLAPIDTKKDVNGGFAVTSMVVLTDAEVQKDLDSAALLLSNEIFNLIDSYRQPLPGDMPDLRSQGRALFTQVIYRRVVKGEKIPMVLPAFPFKSPNSRAKVLGILPDKAEEVALQCLDGLCKNIERIYAPGAELHIVSDGIVYSDILGVPCKDVWNYGSGLRSFAEKKLDNIHFVRISTLTGSEEPLTGGEYEAQSPKLREKLIELYLPSDYNVQDQKANDNNVLATYRGYCKFLLLDLANNPEFAGLGKNAMKKKASILAEKMLIRGKAFAAAIRDNFTEHVRLSIHPSNGQDKVSISVIGQTTGLAMSPWHGTLLVSSDGSFSIKHRQELESDPKYELVYQSGRPSYFREKSEIYHWGNDEIDFEPAYPCGWYITAPASSGLTFNDVDMKKLRQLGELNSPVVLRGFKETNNRELFEKKAEEMGTVQSWIFGKVLEVQDGGSETGGLNNVLSAEAMPMHFDGLFNTKILTDEAGNEKRVSAYPRFQMFSSLIPAPKGTGKTLFASSRRLLPVLERDYTVDQLTAVTWECQTDAFNATVLRGMPLWVPHPENQKLCVRYHEPWPKSRTKFDATEVRMNHAPEDLGKKIDSALYDSRVCNYLQFGENEIIVSDNILMMHTREAYPPGSPRRFWRIHVN
;
A
#
# COMPACT_ATOMS: atom_id res chain seq x y z
N MET A 1 -21.99 -47.63 -27.06
CA MET A 1 -22.83 -46.51 -27.52
C MET A 1 -21.94 -45.29 -27.58
N ALA A 2 -21.69 -44.83 -28.80
CA ALA A 2 -20.78 -43.77 -29.21
C ALA A 2 -21.42 -42.37 -29.00
N PRO A 3 -20.72 -41.24 -29.28
CA PRO A 3 -19.27 -41.02 -29.27
C PRO A 3 -18.80 -39.67 -28.67
N GLU A 4 -17.47 -39.62 -28.48
CA GLU A 4 -16.59 -38.45 -28.36
C GLU A 4 -16.65 -37.52 -29.59
N LEU A 5 -16.39 -36.23 -29.38
CA LEU A 5 -16.18 -35.25 -30.45
C LEU A 5 -14.78 -34.64 -30.30
N MET A 6 -13.83 -35.21 -31.03
CA MET A 6 -12.60 -34.55 -31.46
C MET A 6 -12.92 -33.65 -32.66
N MET A 7 -12.45 -32.40 -32.66
CA MET A 7 -12.28 -31.63 -33.89
C MET A 7 -10.85 -31.10 -33.95
N HIS A 8 -10.04 -31.79 -34.76
CA HIS A 8 -8.84 -31.26 -35.38
C HIS A 8 -9.25 -30.19 -36.41
N THR A 9 -8.57 -29.06 -36.42
CA THR A 9 -8.62 -28.07 -37.51
C THR A 9 -7.22 -27.93 -38.11
N THR A 10 -7.07 -28.41 -39.33
CA THR A 10 -5.97 -28.11 -40.26
C THR A 10 -6.57 -28.03 -41.65
N THR A 11 -6.53 -26.84 -42.27
CA THR A 11 -6.16 -26.52 -43.67
C THR A 11 -6.55 -25.05 -43.97
N ASP A 12 -5.55 -24.22 -44.24
CA ASP A 12 -5.22 -23.65 -45.56
C ASP A 12 -5.75 -22.21 -45.75
N LEU A 13 -4.89 -21.24 -45.42
CA LEU A 13 -5.02 -19.85 -45.86
C LEU A 13 -4.15 -19.63 -47.10
N ALA A 14 -4.79 -19.34 -48.22
CA ALA A 14 -4.14 -18.88 -49.45
C ALA A 14 -3.60 -17.44 -49.28
N PRO A 15 -2.47 -17.07 -49.94
CA PRO A 15 -1.86 -15.75 -49.79
C PRO A 15 -2.57 -14.70 -50.65
N ILE A 16 -2.86 -13.54 -50.06
CA ILE A 16 -3.34 -12.36 -50.80
C ILE A 16 -2.12 -11.53 -51.24
N ASP A 17 -2.06 -11.36 -52.55
CA ASP A 17 -1.06 -10.65 -53.33
C ASP A 17 -1.07 -9.14 -53.02
N THR A 18 0.11 -8.57 -52.83
CA THR A 18 0.31 -7.12 -52.58
C THR A 18 1.05 -6.51 -53.76
N LYS A 19 0.31 -5.86 -54.67
CA LYS A 19 0.81 -4.76 -55.52
C LYS A 19 -0.31 -4.15 -56.39
N LYS A 20 -0.26 -2.81 -56.48
CA LYS A 20 -1.07 -1.86 -57.29
C LYS A 20 -2.37 -1.42 -56.58
N ASP A 21 -2.67 -0.14 -56.36
CA ASP A 21 -2.33 1.07 -57.11
C ASP A 21 -2.10 2.30 -56.21
N VAL A 22 -1.23 3.18 -56.69
CA VAL A 22 -0.96 4.52 -56.20
C VAL A 22 -1.67 5.51 -57.13
N ASN A 23 -2.51 6.41 -56.59
CA ASN A 23 -2.57 7.85 -56.92
C ASN A 23 -3.92 8.48 -56.52
N GLY A 24 -3.87 9.55 -55.73
CA GLY A 24 -5.00 10.45 -55.48
C GLY A 24 -4.88 11.20 -54.15
N GLY A 25 -4.06 12.26 -54.13
CA GLY A 25 -3.70 13.02 -52.93
C GLY A 25 -4.78 13.95 -52.38
N PHE A 26 -4.65 14.26 -51.09
CA PHE A 26 -5.07 15.51 -50.46
C PHE A 26 -3.99 15.96 -49.47
N ALA A 27 -3.66 17.25 -49.54
CA ALA A 27 -2.49 17.88 -48.94
C ALA A 27 -2.58 18.02 -47.41
N VAL A 28 -1.51 17.65 -46.71
CA VAL A 28 -1.26 18.03 -45.32
C VAL A 28 -0.15 19.09 -45.34
N THR A 29 -0.47 20.25 -44.79
CA THR A 29 0.43 21.39 -44.60
C THR A 29 1.62 20.97 -43.74
N SER A 30 2.83 21.31 -44.20
CA SER A 30 4.10 20.90 -43.62
C SER A 30 4.28 21.33 -42.17
N MET A 31 4.33 20.37 -41.24
CA MET A 31 5.22 20.50 -40.09
C MET A 31 6.65 20.34 -40.61
N VAL A 32 7.52 21.28 -40.25
CA VAL A 32 8.95 21.20 -40.50
C VAL A 32 9.46 19.94 -39.83
N VAL A 33 9.74 18.92 -40.64
CA VAL A 33 10.53 17.75 -40.24
C VAL A 33 11.93 18.27 -40.03
N LEU A 34 12.29 18.49 -38.77
CA LEU A 34 13.70 18.56 -38.38
C LEU A 34 14.29 17.20 -38.72
N THR A 35 15.20 17.20 -39.68
CA THR A 35 15.91 16.02 -40.15
C THR A 35 16.62 15.32 -38.99
N ASP A 36 16.54 13.99 -38.97
CA ASP A 36 17.08 13.03 -37.98
C ASP A 36 18.60 13.12 -37.66
N ALA A 37 19.29 14.19 -38.07
CA ALA A 37 20.73 14.34 -37.91
C ALA A 37 21.17 15.23 -36.73
N GLU A 38 20.26 15.95 -36.06
CA GLU A 38 20.63 16.91 -34.98
C GLU A 38 20.00 16.65 -33.59
N VAL A 39 19.30 15.52 -33.38
CA VAL A 39 18.67 15.17 -32.09
C VAL A 39 19.18 13.84 -31.49
N GLN A 40 20.26 13.26 -32.01
CA GLN A 40 20.94 12.15 -31.35
C GLN A 40 21.82 12.68 -30.19
N LYS A 41 21.21 13.35 -29.20
CA LYS A 41 21.80 13.40 -27.86
C LYS A 41 21.81 11.97 -27.37
N ASP A 42 22.99 11.44 -27.03
CA ASP A 42 23.13 10.10 -26.45
C ASP A 42 22.09 9.93 -25.34
N LEU A 43 21.12 9.05 -25.59
CA LEU A 43 20.12 8.66 -24.60
C LEU A 43 20.88 8.10 -23.41
N ASP A 44 20.75 8.76 -22.25
CA ASP A 44 21.27 8.23 -21.00
C ASP A 44 20.58 6.88 -20.71
N SER A 45 21.30 5.81 -21.02
CA SER A 45 20.79 4.44 -20.92
C SER A 45 20.52 4.05 -19.47
N ALA A 46 21.28 4.58 -18.52
CA ALA A 46 21.06 4.34 -17.09
C ALA A 46 19.78 5.04 -16.62
N ALA A 47 19.58 6.30 -17.01
CA ALA A 47 18.35 7.04 -16.71
C ALA A 47 17.11 6.37 -17.34
N LEU A 48 17.22 5.81 -18.55
CA LEU A 48 16.13 5.09 -19.20
C LEU A 48 15.79 3.77 -18.48
N LEU A 49 16.80 3.01 -18.05
CA LEU A 49 16.59 1.79 -17.26
C LEU A 49 15.90 2.10 -15.93
N LEU A 50 16.39 3.11 -15.20
CA LEU A 50 15.78 3.56 -13.95
C LEU A 50 14.34 4.06 -14.16
N SER A 51 14.08 4.78 -15.26
CA SER A 51 12.73 5.25 -15.58
C SER A 51 11.74 4.10 -15.83
N ASN A 52 12.21 3.03 -16.46
CA ASN A 52 11.42 1.81 -16.65
C ASN A 52 11.16 1.09 -15.33
N GLU A 53 12.14 1.05 -14.43
CA GLU A 53 11.99 0.47 -13.09
C GLU A 53 10.96 1.24 -12.26
N ILE A 54 11.02 2.57 -12.28
CA ILE A 54 10.05 3.42 -11.60
C ILE A 54 8.64 3.24 -12.18
N PHE A 55 8.51 3.17 -13.51
CA PHE A 55 7.21 2.88 -14.11
C PHE A 55 6.68 1.50 -13.69
N ASN A 56 7.53 0.46 -13.67
CA ASN A 56 7.14 -0.87 -13.22
C ASN A 56 6.64 -0.85 -11.76
N LEU A 57 7.29 -0.06 -10.91
CA LEU A 57 6.87 0.13 -9.52
C LEU A 57 5.48 0.79 -9.44
N ILE A 58 5.22 1.86 -10.20
CA ILE A 58 3.90 2.49 -10.29
C ILE A 58 2.86 1.49 -10.83
N ASP A 59 3.19 0.74 -11.88
CA ASP A 59 2.33 -0.28 -12.48
C ASP A 59 2.04 -1.44 -11.52
N SER A 60 2.93 -1.70 -10.56
CA SER A 60 2.70 -2.67 -9.49
C SER A 60 1.55 -2.26 -8.55
N TYR A 61 1.02 -1.04 -8.62
CA TYR A 61 -0.19 -0.64 -7.89
C TYR A 61 -1.46 -0.80 -8.71
N ARG A 62 -1.34 -1.21 -9.98
CA ARG A 62 -2.45 -1.26 -10.93
C ARG A 62 -3.56 -2.22 -10.48
N GLN A 63 -4.80 -1.79 -10.67
CA GLN A 63 -6.00 -2.63 -10.53
C GLN A 63 -6.19 -3.59 -11.72
N PRO A 64 -6.84 -4.74 -11.54
CA PRO A 64 -7.15 -5.65 -12.64
C PRO A 64 -7.91 -4.96 -13.79
N LEU A 65 -7.67 -5.42 -15.02
CA LEU A 65 -8.42 -4.98 -16.21
C LEU A 65 -9.91 -5.33 -16.06
N PRO A 66 -10.84 -4.42 -16.41
CA PRO A 66 -12.26 -4.67 -16.27
C PRO A 66 -12.81 -5.51 -17.44
N GLY A 67 -13.24 -6.74 -17.17
CA GLY A 67 -13.87 -7.61 -18.18
C GLY A 67 -12.96 -7.84 -19.40
N ASP A 68 -13.54 -7.77 -20.59
CA ASP A 68 -12.83 -8.02 -21.87
C ASP A 68 -12.25 -6.74 -22.51
N MET A 69 -11.98 -5.70 -21.70
CA MET A 69 -11.42 -4.45 -22.20
C MET A 69 -10.03 -4.69 -22.83
N PRO A 70 -9.74 -4.12 -24.02
CA PRO A 70 -8.42 -4.29 -24.64
C PRO A 70 -7.33 -3.73 -23.75
N ASP A 71 -6.19 -4.39 -23.73
CA ASP A 71 -5.04 -3.98 -22.93
C ASP A 71 -4.10 -3.09 -23.76
N LEU A 72 -4.09 -1.79 -23.46
CA LEU A 72 -3.26 -0.78 -24.12
C LEU A 72 -2.15 -0.26 -23.20
N ARG A 73 -1.77 -1.03 -22.17
CA ARG A 73 -0.72 -0.66 -21.20
C ARG A 73 0.62 -0.29 -21.85
N SER A 74 0.97 -0.91 -22.97
CA SER A 74 2.22 -0.61 -23.69
C SER A 74 2.28 0.84 -24.20
N GLN A 75 1.15 1.40 -24.63
CA GLN A 75 1.08 2.78 -25.10
C GLN A 75 1.23 3.76 -23.92
N GLY A 76 0.48 3.54 -22.84
CA GLY A 76 0.60 4.36 -21.63
C GLY A 76 2.00 4.27 -21.01
N ARG A 77 2.62 3.09 -21.03
CA ARG A 77 4.01 2.90 -20.60
C ARG A 77 4.96 3.83 -21.36
N ALA A 78 4.91 3.85 -22.69
CA ALA A 78 5.79 4.71 -23.48
C ALA A 78 5.65 6.20 -23.09
N LEU A 79 4.41 6.67 -22.94
CA LEU A 79 4.10 8.05 -22.54
C LEU A 79 4.65 8.37 -21.15
N PHE A 80 4.34 7.55 -20.14
CA PHE A 80 4.70 7.86 -18.77
C PHE A 80 6.19 7.62 -18.47
N THR A 81 6.82 6.64 -19.12
CA THR A 81 8.28 6.47 -19.05
C THR A 81 8.99 7.70 -19.61
N GLN A 82 8.47 8.36 -20.65
CA GLN A 82 9.03 9.61 -21.16
C GLN A 82 8.96 10.74 -20.13
N VAL A 83 7.82 10.89 -19.45
CA VAL A 83 7.65 11.89 -18.38
C VAL A 83 8.63 11.62 -17.23
N ILE A 84 8.74 10.37 -16.79
CA ILE A 84 9.67 9.95 -15.74
C ILE A 84 11.12 10.24 -16.15
N TYR A 85 11.51 9.85 -17.36
CA TYR A 85 12.87 10.03 -17.89
C TYR A 85 13.32 11.49 -17.85
N ARG A 86 12.44 12.42 -18.27
CA ARG A 86 12.75 13.86 -18.23
C ARG A 86 13.07 14.36 -16.81
N ARG A 87 12.48 13.77 -15.77
CA ARG A 87 12.75 14.12 -14.36
C ARG A 87 13.99 13.44 -13.84
N VAL A 88 14.18 12.16 -14.18
CA VAL A 88 15.37 11.38 -13.81
C VAL A 88 16.64 12.03 -14.35
N VAL A 89 16.66 12.45 -15.63
CA VAL A 89 17.82 13.15 -16.22
C VAL A 89 18.14 14.47 -15.51
N LYS A 90 17.15 15.10 -14.87
CA LYS A 90 17.32 16.35 -14.13
C LYS A 90 17.58 16.16 -12.63
N GLY A 91 17.46 14.93 -12.12
CA GLY A 91 17.51 14.67 -10.67
C GLY A 91 16.34 15.30 -9.91
N GLU A 92 15.18 15.50 -10.56
CA GLU A 92 13.99 16.13 -9.96
C GLU A 92 12.99 15.08 -9.45
N LYS A 93 12.13 15.47 -8.50
CA LYS A 93 10.97 14.65 -8.09
C LYS A 93 10.11 14.28 -9.29
N ILE A 94 9.59 13.05 -9.28
CA ILE A 94 8.64 12.59 -10.29
C ILE A 94 7.24 13.06 -9.91
N PRO A 95 6.62 13.94 -10.70
CA PRO A 95 5.32 14.47 -10.37
C PRO A 95 4.22 13.52 -10.89
N MET A 96 3.26 13.21 -10.02
CA MET A 96 2.11 12.36 -10.33
C MET A 96 0.82 13.11 -10.04
N VAL A 97 -0.25 12.81 -10.78
CA VAL A 97 -1.56 13.44 -10.58
C VAL A 97 -2.67 12.40 -10.47
N LEU A 98 -3.52 12.51 -9.44
CA LEU A 98 -4.62 11.60 -9.16
C LEU A 98 -5.92 12.37 -8.90
N PRO A 99 -6.93 12.27 -9.78
CA PRO A 99 -8.27 12.74 -9.45
C PRO A 99 -8.96 11.73 -8.54
N ALA A 100 -9.26 12.17 -7.32
CA ALA A 100 -9.80 11.32 -6.26
C ALA A 100 -10.27 12.16 -5.08
N PHE A 101 -10.88 11.49 -4.09
CA PHE A 101 -11.31 12.07 -2.82
C PHE A 101 -12.26 13.28 -2.99
N PRO A 102 -13.44 13.08 -3.62
CA PRO A 102 -14.43 14.14 -3.79
C PRO A 102 -15.07 14.53 -2.46
N PHE A 103 -15.73 13.56 -1.84
CA PHE A 103 -16.52 13.62 -0.61
C PHE A 103 -17.02 12.21 -0.29
N LYS A 104 -17.43 11.93 0.97
CA LYS A 104 -18.13 10.69 1.33
C LYS A 104 -19.48 10.59 0.62
N SER A 105 -19.85 9.38 0.20
CA SER A 105 -21.19 9.07 -0.33
C SER A 105 -22.30 9.72 0.49
N PRO A 106 -23.35 10.29 -0.14
CA PRO A 106 -24.50 10.83 0.59
C PRO A 106 -25.32 9.74 1.32
N ASN A 107 -25.05 8.46 1.07
CA ASN A 107 -25.71 7.35 1.75
C ASN A 107 -24.94 6.90 3.00
N SER A 108 -25.03 7.68 4.07
CA SER A 108 -24.45 7.35 5.39
C SER A 108 -25.21 6.26 6.16
N ARG A 109 -26.38 5.83 5.66
CA ARG A 109 -27.15 4.72 6.24
C ARG A 109 -26.65 3.36 5.78
N ALA A 110 -26.26 3.23 4.51
CA ALA A 110 -25.90 1.95 3.93
C ALA A 110 -24.43 1.84 3.51
N LYS A 111 -23.77 2.94 3.12
CA LYS A 111 -22.43 2.87 2.52
C LYS A 111 -21.32 3.29 3.47
N VAL A 112 -21.42 4.49 4.04
CA VAL A 112 -20.32 5.17 4.76
C VAL A 112 -20.70 5.51 6.21
N LEU A 113 -19.72 5.83 7.05
CA LEU A 113 -19.95 6.13 8.48
C LEU A 113 -20.46 7.55 8.75
N GLY A 114 -20.22 8.48 7.83
CA GLY A 114 -20.58 9.88 7.96
C GLY A 114 -20.13 10.71 6.75
N ILE A 115 -20.04 12.03 6.93
CA ILE A 115 -19.64 12.99 5.88
C ILE A 115 -18.16 13.33 5.88
N LEU A 116 -17.45 13.05 6.99
CA LEU A 116 -16.04 13.35 7.16
C LEU A 116 -15.17 12.15 6.75
N PRO A 117 -13.88 12.37 6.44
CA PRO A 117 -12.93 11.27 6.24
C PRO A 117 -12.83 10.44 7.52
N ASP A 118 -12.69 9.13 7.34
CA ASP A 118 -12.50 8.15 8.41
C ASP A 118 -11.24 7.31 8.15
N LYS A 119 -11.04 6.21 8.88
CA LYS A 119 -9.82 5.39 8.76
C LYS A 119 -9.60 4.86 7.34
N ALA A 120 -10.66 4.74 6.53
CA ALA A 120 -10.53 4.32 5.13
C ALA A 120 -9.70 5.32 4.31
N GLU A 121 -9.94 6.62 4.47
CA GLU A 121 -9.14 7.64 3.79
C GLU A 121 -7.73 7.75 4.38
N GLU A 122 -7.56 7.59 5.68
CA GLU A 122 -6.23 7.60 6.31
C GLU A 122 -5.33 6.50 5.73
N VAL A 123 -5.82 5.26 5.70
CA VAL A 123 -5.14 4.12 5.07
C VAL A 123 -4.85 4.39 3.61
N ALA A 124 -5.80 5.01 2.89
CA ALA A 124 -5.61 5.28 1.48
C ALA A 124 -4.52 6.31 1.19
N LEU A 125 -4.48 7.39 1.97
CA LEU A 125 -3.44 8.41 1.86
C LEU A 125 -2.06 7.85 2.27
N GLN A 126 -2.00 7.00 3.29
CA GLN A 126 -0.76 6.31 3.67
C GLN A 126 -0.27 5.37 2.57
N CYS A 127 -1.16 4.64 1.90
CA CYS A 127 -0.81 3.80 0.75
C CYS A 127 -0.21 4.63 -0.40
N LEU A 128 -0.79 5.80 -0.68
CA LEU A 128 -0.34 6.70 -1.76
C LEU A 128 0.99 7.38 -1.42
N ASP A 129 1.20 7.79 -0.18
CA ASP A 129 2.50 8.30 0.29
C ASP A 129 3.56 7.18 0.27
N GLY A 130 3.15 5.95 0.62
CA GLY A 130 3.98 4.75 0.50
C GLY A 130 4.43 4.45 -0.93
N LEU A 131 3.59 4.72 -1.94
CA LEU A 131 4.00 4.66 -3.35
C LEU A 131 5.15 5.65 -3.63
N CYS A 132 5.04 6.89 -3.16
CA CYS A 132 6.09 7.90 -3.35
C CYS A 132 7.39 7.51 -2.65
N LYS A 133 7.31 6.98 -1.42
CA LYS A 133 8.46 6.46 -0.65
C LYS A 133 9.10 5.25 -1.30
N ASN A 134 8.30 4.36 -1.92
CA ASN A 134 8.82 3.24 -2.67
C ASN A 134 9.64 3.70 -3.89
N ILE A 135 9.23 4.79 -4.56
CA ILE A 135 10.02 5.41 -5.64
C ILE A 135 11.31 6.03 -5.09
N GLU A 136 11.23 6.76 -3.97
CA GLU A 136 12.38 7.39 -3.30
C GLU A 136 13.50 6.40 -2.99
N ARG A 137 13.14 5.16 -2.64
CA ARG A 137 14.11 4.09 -2.35
C ARG A 137 14.96 3.66 -3.54
N ILE A 138 14.43 3.72 -4.76
CA ILE A 138 15.17 3.36 -5.99
C ILE A 138 15.68 4.61 -6.72
N TYR A 139 15.14 5.78 -6.40
CA TYR A 139 15.47 7.06 -7.00
C TYR A 139 15.42 8.16 -5.93
N ALA A 140 16.58 8.56 -5.42
CA ALA A 140 16.71 9.40 -4.22
C ALA A 140 15.85 10.68 -4.20
N PRO A 141 15.64 11.43 -5.30
CA PRO A 141 14.71 12.57 -5.29
C PRO A 141 13.26 12.18 -4.98
N GLY A 142 12.86 10.96 -5.31
CA GLY A 142 11.54 10.40 -5.05
C GLY A 142 10.45 10.93 -5.98
N ALA A 143 9.23 10.96 -5.47
CA ALA A 143 8.05 11.39 -6.21
C ALA A 143 7.14 12.24 -5.33
N GLU A 144 6.25 12.99 -5.97
CA GLU A 144 5.18 13.75 -5.31
C GLU A 144 3.85 13.47 -6.00
N LEU A 145 2.77 13.46 -5.21
CA LEU A 145 1.43 13.18 -5.70
C LEU A 145 0.49 14.36 -5.48
N HIS A 146 -0.04 14.87 -6.59
CA HIS A 146 -1.08 15.90 -6.62
C HIS A 146 -2.47 15.25 -6.70
N ILE A 147 -3.18 15.24 -5.57
CA ILE A 147 -4.57 14.78 -5.48
C ILE A 147 -5.48 15.93 -5.90
N VAL A 148 -6.17 15.78 -7.02
CA VAL A 148 -7.09 16.79 -7.53
C VAL A 148 -8.52 16.41 -7.16
N SER A 149 -9.11 17.11 -6.19
CA SER A 149 -10.46 16.79 -5.73
C SER A 149 -11.49 17.14 -6.80
N ASP A 150 -12.29 16.15 -7.18
CA ASP A 150 -13.41 16.27 -8.11
C ASP A 150 -14.74 16.55 -7.39
N GLY A 151 -14.70 16.87 -6.09
CA GLY A 151 -15.89 17.06 -5.26
C GLY A 151 -16.87 18.09 -5.82
N ILE A 152 -16.43 19.34 -6.02
CA ILE A 152 -17.36 20.37 -6.52
C ILE A 152 -17.80 20.12 -7.97
N VAL A 153 -17.10 19.27 -8.74
CA VAL A 153 -17.55 18.89 -10.09
C VAL A 153 -18.90 18.19 -10.03
N TYR A 154 -19.12 17.38 -8.99
CA TYR A 154 -20.27 16.47 -8.91
C TYR A 154 -21.22 16.72 -7.74
N SER A 155 -20.85 17.56 -6.77
CA SER A 155 -21.55 17.66 -5.48
C SER A 155 -23.04 17.98 -5.63
N ASP A 156 -23.41 18.95 -6.48
CA ASP A 156 -24.80 19.32 -6.79
C ASP A 156 -25.57 18.22 -7.56
N ILE A 157 -24.90 17.47 -8.45
CA ILE A 157 -25.53 16.31 -9.12
C ILE A 157 -25.89 15.22 -8.10
N LEU A 158 -25.05 15.06 -7.09
CA LEU A 158 -25.18 14.02 -6.06
C LEU A 158 -25.92 14.50 -4.81
N GLY A 159 -26.38 15.75 -4.77
CA GLY A 159 -27.10 16.33 -3.63
C GLY A 159 -26.23 16.52 -2.38
N VAL A 160 -24.92 16.65 -2.54
CA VAL A 160 -23.97 16.90 -1.45
C VAL A 160 -23.71 18.40 -1.31
N PRO A 161 -23.99 19.01 -0.14
CA PRO A 161 -23.71 20.42 0.11
C PRO A 161 -22.24 20.78 -0.10
N CYS A 162 -21.95 21.96 -0.66
CA CYS A 162 -20.55 22.38 -0.89
C CYS A 162 -19.78 22.53 0.43
N LYS A 163 -20.46 22.91 1.53
CA LYS A 163 -19.90 22.90 2.88
C LYS A 163 -19.39 21.51 3.31
N ASP A 164 -20.07 20.44 2.93
CA ASP A 164 -19.63 19.07 3.29
C ASP A 164 -18.41 18.65 2.48
N VAL A 165 -18.35 19.05 1.20
CA VAL A 165 -17.15 18.87 0.35
C VAL A 165 -15.96 19.62 0.95
N TRP A 166 -16.17 20.87 1.40
CA TRP A 166 -15.14 21.65 2.08
C TRP A 166 -14.64 20.97 3.35
N ASN A 167 -15.56 20.52 4.21
CA ASN A 167 -15.23 19.86 5.47
C ASN A 167 -14.46 18.55 5.24
N TYR A 168 -14.91 17.76 4.26
CA TYR A 168 -14.25 16.52 3.88
C TYR A 168 -12.81 16.79 3.41
N GLY A 169 -12.63 17.68 2.43
CA GLY A 169 -11.32 18.02 1.91
C GLY A 169 -10.40 18.65 2.97
N SER A 170 -10.96 19.41 3.92
CA SER A 170 -10.18 20.02 5.01
C SER A 170 -9.72 18.98 6.03
N GLY A 171 -10.54 17.96 6.30
CA GLY A 171 -10.14 16.80 7.11
C GLY A 171 -8.96 16.05 6.49
N LEU A 172 -8.99 15.81 5.17
CA LEU A 172 -7.90 15.14 4.45
C LEU A 172 -6.59 15.92 4.50
N ARG A 173 -6.64 17.23 4.22
CA ARG A 173 -5.46 18.10 4.29
C ARG A 173 -4.86 18.12 5.69
N SER A 174 -5.70 18.26 6.73
CA SER A 174 -5.22 18.27 8.12
C SER A 174 -4.53 16.95 8.51
N PHE A 175 -5.01 15.82 8.00
CA PHE A 175 -4.34 14.53 8.21
C PHE A 175 -3.01 14.46 7.47
N ALA A 176 -2.99 14.81 6.19
CA ALA A 176 -1.80 14.74 5.35
C ALA A 176 -0.69 15.66 5.85
N GLU A 177 -0.98 16.93 6.13
CA GLU A 177 0.01 17.92 6.62
C GLU A 177 0.70 17.50 7.92
N LYS A 178 0.05 16.68 8.75
CA LYS A 178 0.59 16.19 10.02
C LYS A 178 1.45 14.94 9.89
N LYS A 179 1.27 14.16 8.81
CA LYS A 179 1.74 12.76 8.76
C LYS A 179 2.43 12.35 7.46
N LEU A 180 2.25 13.07 6.36
CA LEU A 180 2.63 12.66 5.02
C LEU A 180 3.42 13.77 4.31
N ASP A 181 4.55 13.40 3.69
CA ASP A 181 5.51 14.35 3.14
C ASP A 181 5.32 14.57 1.63
N ASN A 182 4.66 13.63 0.92
CA ASN A 182 4.64 13.59 -0.54
C ASN A 182 3.25 13.85 -1.16
N ILE A 183 2.26 14.20 -0.34
CA ILE A 183 0.87 14.36 -0.78
C ILE A 183 0.49 15.85 -0.83
N HIS A 184 0.06 16.31 -1.99
CA HIS A 184 -0.42 17.66 -2.23
C HIS A 184 -1.87 17.63 -2.69
N PHE A 185 -2.68 18.60 -2.25
CA PHE A 185 -4.08 18.71 -2.66
C PHE A 185 -4.26 19.89 -3.60
N VAL A 186 -4.90 19.65 -4.73
CA VAL A 186 -5.22 20.68 -5.72
C VAL A 186 -6.73 20.85 -5.80
N ARG A 187 -7.17 22.12 -5.72
CA ARG A 187 -8.56 22.51 -5.90
C ARG A 187 -8.84 22.98 -7.31
N ILE A 188 -10.12 22.95 -7.69
CA ILE A 188 -10.59 23.36 -9.02
C ILE A 188 -10.36 24.86 -9.30
N SER A 189 -10.28 25.70 -8.27
CA SER A 189 -9.86 27.10 -8.43
C SER A 189 -8.51 27.21 -9.17
N THR A 190 -7.56 26.32 -8.84
CA THR A 190 -6.25 26.23 -9.51
C THR A 190 -6.40 25.91 -11.00
N LEU A 191 -7.22 24.92 -11.34
CA LEU A 191 -7.44 24.48 -12.73
C LEU A 191 -8.11 25.55 -13.60
N THR A 192 -8.84 26.47 -12.97
CA THR A 192 -9.61 27.51 -13.65
C THR A 192 -8.95 28.88 -13.58
N GLY A 193 -7.75 28.99 -13.00
CA GLY A 193 -7.07 30.27 -12.75
C GLY A 193 -7.93 31.23 -11.91
N SER A 194 -8.72 30.71 -10.99
CA SER A 194 -9.57 31.50 -10.09
C SER A 194 -8.90 31.64 -8.73
N GLU A 195 -9.23 32.70 -7.99
CA GLU A 195 -8.73 32.88 -6.62
C GLU A 195 -9.12 31.70 -5.75
N GLU A 196 -8.21 31.27 -4.87
CA GLU A 196 -8.47 30.16 -3.99
C GLU A 196 -9.36 30.59 -2.81
N PRO A 197 -10.48 29.90 -2.55
CA PRO A 197 -11.31 30.21 -1.39
C PRO A 197 -10.58 29.87 -0.09
N LEU A 198 -10.51 30.83 0.82
CA LEU A 198 -9.82 30.71 2.11
C LEU A 198 -10.75 30.19 3.20
N THR A 199 -12.06 30.43 3.05
CA THR A 199 -13.08 29.98 4.00
C THR A 199 -14.09 29.03 3.38
N GLY A 200 -14.77 28.24 4.21
CA GLY A 200 -15.86 27.38 3.75
C GLY A 200 -17.04 28.16 3.14
N GLY A 201 -17.29 29.39 3.62
CA GLY A 201 -18.34 30.26 3.07
C GLY A 201 -18.00 30.78 1.67
N GLU A 202 -16.76 31.23 1.45
CA GLU A 202 -16.27 31.61 0.12
C GLU A 202 -16.30 30.43 -0.84
N TYR A 203 -15.86 29.26 -0.37
CA TYR A 203 -15.88 28.03 -1.17
C TYR A 203 -17.30 27.69 -1.65
N GLU A 204 -18.29 27.76 -0.77
CA GLU A 204 -19.69 27.50 -1.11
C GLU A 204 -20.25 28.53 -2.11
N ALA A 205 -19.97 29.82 -1.87
CA ALA A 205 -20.42 30.90 -2.76
C ALA A 205 -19.80 30.84 -4.16
N GLN A 206 -18.53 30.42 -4.27
CA GLN A 206 -17.80 30.35 -5.54
C GLN A 206 -18.05 29.04 -6.32
N SER A 207 -18.40 27.94 -5.64
CA SER A 207 -18.51 26.61 -6.23
C SER A 207 -19.38 26.52 -7.51
N PRO A 208 -20.57 27.16 -7.59
CA PRO A 208 -21.34 27.17 -8.84
C PRO A 208 -20.60 27.81 -10.02
N LYS A 209 -19.97 28.98 -9.80
CA LYS A 209 -19.20 29.69 -10.83
C LYS A 209 -17.98 28.91 -11.28
N LEU A 210 -17.31 28.22 -10.36
CA LEU A 210 -16.17 27.35 -10.68
C LEU A 210 -16.57 26.18 -11.58
N ARG A 211 -17.76 25.58 -11.37
CA ARG A 211 -18.29 24.53 -12.25
C ARG A 211 -18.56 25.06 -13.66
N GLU A 212 -19.22 26.21 -13.77
CA GLU A 212 -19.52 26.85 -15.06
C GLU A 212 -18.23 27.16 -15.82
N LYS A 213 -17.26 27.80 -15.16
CA LYS A 213 -15.95 28.13 -15.75
C LYS A 213 -15.16 26.90 -16.18
N LEU A 214 -15.22 25.79 -15.41
CA LEU A 214 -14.59 24.53 -15.81
C LEU A 214 -15.19 23.99 -17.12
N ILE A 215 -16.51 24.04 -17.26
CA ILE A 215 -17.18 23.60 -18.50
C ILE A 215 -16.82 24.53 -19.67
N GLU A 216 -16.90 25.84 -19.47
CA GLU A 216 -16.59 26.84 -20.49
C GLU A 216 -15.17 26.70 -21.05
N LEU A 217 -14.19 26.46 -20.17
CA LEU A 217 -12.79 26.38 -20.56
C LEU A 217 -12.41 25.05 -21.21
N TYR A 218 -13.02 23.93 -20.78
CA TYR A 218 -12.47 22.60 -21.06
C TYR A 218 -13.43 21.61 -21.69
N LEU A 219 -14.74 21.89 -21.78
CA LEU A 219 -15.66 21.03 -22.52
C LEU A 219 -15.57 21.35 -24.01
N PRO A 220 -15.20 20.38 -24.88
CA PRO A 220 -15.21 20.62 -26.32
C PRO A 220 -16.60 21.00 -26.82
N SER A 221 -16.70 21.99 -27.69
CA SER A 221 -17.98 22.51 -28.21
C SER A 221 -18.77 21.47 -29.00
N ASP A 222 -18.10 20.48 -29.57
CA ASP A 222 -18.66 19.36 -30.33
C ASP A 222 -18.89 18.11 -29.46
N TYR A 223 -18.71 18.20 -28.13
CA TYR A 223 -18.84 17.04 -27.26
C TYR A 223 -20.27 16.53 -27.18
N ASN A 224 -20.48 15.30 -27.68
CA ASN A 224 -21.74 14.58 -27.57
C ASN A 224 -21.58 13.32 -26.71
N VAL A 225 -22.25 13.31 -25.55
CA VAL A 225 -22.17 12.18 -24.61
C VAL A 225 -22.70 10.86 -25.19
N GLN A 226 -23.69 10.90 -26.10
CA GLN A 226 -24.25 9.70 -26.70
C GLN A 226 -23.27 9.07 -27.69
N ASP A 227 -22.63 9.90 -28.53
CA ASP A 227 -21.62 9.43 -29.49
C ASP A 227 -20.42 8.82 -28.77
N GLN A 228 -20.00 9.43 -27.66
CA GLN A 228 -18.89 8.91 -26.84
C GLN A 228 -19.24 7.58 -26.18
N LYS A 229 -20.45 7.42 -25.65
CA LYS A 229 -20.92 6.13 -25.11
C LYS A 229 -20.99 5.03 -26.18
N ALA A 230 -21.26 5.39 -27.43
CA ALA A 230 -21.34 4.44 -28.53
C ALA A 230 -19.95 3.99 -29.04
N ASN A 231 -18.96 4.88 -29.00
CA ASN A 231 -17.67 4.66 -29.68
C ASN A 231 -16.45 4.52 -28.75
N ASP A 232 -16.57 4.84 -27.45
CA ASP A 232 -15.47 4.75 -26.49
C ASP A 232 -15.81 3.75 -25.36
N ASN A 233 -15.07 2.64 -25.32
CA ASN A 233 -15.24 1.58 -24.33
C ASN A 233 -14.96 2.04 -22.89
N ASN A 234 -14.01 2.96 -22.67
CA ASN A 234 -13.73 3.51 -21.35
C ASN A 234 -14.90 4.39 -20.86
N VAL A 235 -15.47 5.22 -21.76
CA VAL A 235 -16.63 6.06 -21.44
C VAL A 235 -17.86 5.20 -21.12
N LEU A 236 -18.13 4.16 -21.94
CA LEU A 236 -19.24 3.25 -21.70
C LEU A 236 -19.09 2.48 -20.38
N ALA A 237 -17.89 2.00 -20.06
CA ALA A 237 -17.60 1.34 -18.79
C ALA A 237 -17.85 2.28 -17.60
N THR A 238 -17.39 3.54 -17.72
CA THR A 238 -17.59 4.58 -16.69
C THR A 238 -19.08 4.88 -16.48
N TYR A 239 -19.85 5.05 -17.56
CA TYR A 239 -21.30 5.26 -17.52
C TYR A 239 -22.04 4.11 -16.83
N ARG A 240 -21.71 2.86 -17.18
CA ARG A 240 -22.29 1.67 -16.55
C ARG A 240 -21.96 1.61 -15.06
N GLY A 241 -20.73 1.98 -14.70
CA GLY A 241 -20.31 2.17 -13.32
C GLY A 241 -21.20 3.17 -12.58
N TYR A 242 -21.31 4.40 -13.09
CA TYR A 242 -22.16 5.44 -12.49
C TYR A 242 -23.61 4.99 -12.32
N CYS A 243 -24.23 4.43 -13.37
CA CYS A 243 -25.60 3.91 -13.27
C CYS A 243 -25.77 2.89 -12.14
N LYS A 244 -24.77 2.04 -11.90
CA LYS A 244 -24.80 1.05 -10.82
C LYS A 244 -24.65 1.70 -9.44
N PHE A 245 -23.69 2.60 -9.29
CA PHE A 245 -23.38 3.21 -7.98
C PHE A 245 -24.43 4.23 -7.54
N LEU A 246 -24.96 5.03 -8.46
CA LEU A 246 -25.95 6.09 -8.20
C LEU A 246 -27.24 5.56 -7.56
N LEU A 247 -27.68 4.36 -7.92
CA LEU A 247 -28.89 3.77 -7.36
C LEU A 247 -28.80 3.58 -5.84
N LEU A 248 -27.63 3.20 -5.35
CA LEU A 248 -27.40 3.04 -3.92
C LEU A 248 -27.06 4.37 -3.26
N ASP A 249 -26.24 5.22 -3.89
CA ASP A 249 -25.87 6.54 -3.34
C ASP A 249 -27.10 7.42 -3.09
N LEU A 250 -28.04 7.43 -4.02
CA LEU A 250 -29.20 8.32 -3.99
C LEU A 250 -30.45 7.66 -3.42
N ALA A 251 -30.34 6.46 -2.83
CA ALA A 251 -31.47 5.71 -2.28
C ALA A 251 -32.24 6.48 -1.18
N ASN A 252 -31.54 7.35 -0.44
CA ASN A 252 -32.14 8.20 0.60
C ASN A 252 -32.43 9.63 0.12
N ASN A 253 -32.17 9.95 -1.15
CA ASN A 253 -32.44 11.27 -1.68
C ASN A 253 -33.97 11.47 -1.80
N PRO A 254 -34.56 12.55 -1.26
CA PRO A 254 -35.98 12.84 -1.37
C PRO A 254 -36.50 12.80 -2.81
N GLU A 255 -35.66 13.18 -3.77
CA GLU A 255 -35.96 13.15 -5.19
C GLU A 255 -36.15 11.75 -5.81
N PHE A 256 -35.73 10.70 -5.08
CA PHE A 256 -35.90 9.29 -5.43
C PHE A 256 -36.99 8.62 -4.61
N ALA A 257 -37.48 9.28 -3.55
CA ALA A 257 -38.53 8.75 -2.69
C ALA A 257 -39.82 8.48 -3.47
N GLY A 258 -40.42 7.30 -3.27
CA GLY A 258 -41.66 6.89 -3.93
C GLY A 258 -41.54 6.49 -5.41
N LEU A 259 -40.35 6.59 -6.02
CA LEU A 259 -40.16 6.16 -7.41
C LEU A 259 -40.08 4.62 -7.53
N GLY A 260 -40.73 4.07 -8.55
CA GLY A 260 -40.56 2.66 -8.93
C GLY A 260 -39.16 2.36 -9.48
N LYS A 261 -38.73 1.08 -9.44
CA LYS A 261 -37.38 0.65 -9.88
C LYS A 261 -36.96 1.16 -11.26
N ASN A 262 -37.86 1.15 -12.24
CA ASN A 262 -37.57 1.61 -13.60
C ASN A 262 -37.40 3.14 -13.68
N ALA A 263 -38.21 3.89 -12.93
CA ALA A 263 -38.09 5.35 -12.86
C ALA A 263 -36.78 5.77 -12.18
N MET A 264 -36.39 5.08 -11.10
CA MET A 264 -35.09 5.28 -10.45
C MET A 264 -33.92 5.02 -11.40
N LYS A 265 -33.93 3.91 -12.14
CA LYS A 265 -32.91 3.59 -13.15
C LYS A 265 -32.82 4.66 -14.23
N LYS A 266 -33.96 5.15 -14.74
CA LYS A 266 -34.01 6.24 -15.73
C LYS A 266 -33.41 7.53 -15.18
N LYS A 267 -33.76 7.90 -13.94
CA LYS A 267 -33.22 9.09 -13.28
C LYS A 267 -31.71 8.98 -13.04
N ALA A 268 -31.24 7.83 -12.55
CA ALA A 268 -29.81 7.56 -12.37
C ALA A 268 -29.04 7.62 -13.69
N SER A 269 -29.60 7.12 -14.79
CA SER A 269 -29.03 7.23 -16.13
C SER A 269 -28.86 8.69 -16.59
N ILE A 270 -29.85 9.55 -16.38
CA ILE A 270 -29.75 11.00 -16.67
C ILE A 270 -28.66 11.67 -15.84
N LEU A 271 -28.56 11.35 -14.54
CA LEU A 271 -27.51 11.91 -13.67
C LEU A 271 -26.11 11.40 -14.09
N ALA A 272 -25.99 10.12 -14.47
CA ALA A 272 -24.75 9.55 -14.97
C ALA A 272 -24.27 10.26 -16.25
N GLU A 273 -25.17 10.65 -17.15
CA GLU A 273 -24.82 11.42 -18.35
C GLU A 273 -24.30 12.82 -17.99
N LYS A 274 -24.94 13.50 -17.03
CA LYS A 274 -24.43 14.78 -16.52
C LYS A 274 -23.04 14.64 -15.90
N MET A 275 -22.80 13.56 -15.14
CA MET A 275 -21.48 13.26 -14.59
C MET A 275 -20.45 13.01 -15.68
N LEU A 276 -20.78 12.28 -16.75
CA LEU A 276 -19.85 12.08 -17.87
C LEU A 276 -19.46 13.40 -18.55
N ILE A 277 -20.43 14.29 -18.80
CA ILE A 277 -20.17 15.59 -19.43
C ILE A 277 -19.19 16.40 -18.57
N ARG A 278 -19.46 16.53 -17.27
CA ARG A 278 -18.55 17.27 -16.37
C ARG A 278 -17.22 16.56 -16.19
N GLY A 279 -17.22 15.23 -16.16
CA GLY A 279 -16.01 14.41 -16.10
C GLY A 279 -15.13 14.57 -17.32
N LYS A 280 -15.70 14.79 -18.51
CA LYS A 280 -14.93 15.12 -19.73
C LYS A 280 -14.20 16.45 -19.58
N ALA A 281 -14.90 17.51 -19.19
CA ALA A 281 -14.30 18.83 -18.98
C ALA A 281 -13.22 18.76 -17.90
N PHE A 282 -13.50 18.07 -16.79
CA PHE A 282 -12.53 17.88 -15.72
C PHE A 282 -11.30 17.09 -16.17
N ALA A 283 -11.48 16.00 -16.92
CA ALA A 283 -10.36 15.23 -17.45
C ALA A 283 -9.50 16.05 -18.42
N ALA A 284 -10.12 16.88 -19.26
CA ALA A 284 -9.40 17.83 -20.12
C ALA A 284 -8.63 18.87 -19.29
N ALA A 285 -9.26 19.46 -18.28
CA ALA A 285 -8.58 20.38 -17.36
C ALA A 285 -7.34 19.76 -16.71
N ILE A 286 -7.41 18.50 -16.27
CA ILE A 286 -6.21 17.86 -15.73
C ILE A 286 -5.14 17.66 -16.81
N ARG A 287 -5.50 17.20 -18.02
CA ARG A 287 -4.51 17.01 -19.09
C ARG A 287 -3.78 18.30 -19.42
N ASP A 288 -4.48 19.43 -19.42
CA ASP A 288 -3.90 20.72 -19.80
C ASP A 288 -3.04 21.33 -18.67
N ASN A 289 -3.43 21.13 -17.41
CA ASN A 289 -2.70 21.70 -16.26
C ASN A 289 -1.58 20.78 -15.73
N PHE A 290 -1.60 19.48 -16.06
CA PHE A 290 -0.67 18.47 -15.55
C PHE A 290 -0.02 17.65 -16.69
N THR A 291 0.35 18.32 -17.79
CA THR A 291 0.97 17.71 -18.98
C THR A 291 2.24 16.91 -18.68
N GLU A 292 3.04 17.38 -17.72
CA GLU A 292 4.30 16.75 -17.33
C GLU A 292 4.18 15.86 -16.09
N HIS A 293 3.00 15.30 -15.82
CA HIS A 293 2.75 14.38 -14.70
C HIS A 293 2.41 12.97 -15.17
N VAL A 294 2.78 11.96 -14.37
CA VAL A 294 2.23 10.62 -14.53
C VAL A 294 0.76 10.63 -14.11
N ARG A 295 -0.13 10.25 -15.04
CA ARG A 295 -1.57 10.30 -14.84
C ARG A 295 -2.07 9.04 -14.14
N LEU A 296 -2.44 9.15 -12.87
CA LEU A 296 -3.06 8.08 -12.09
C LEU A 296 -4.59 8.19 -12.12
N SER A 297 -5.27 7.10 -11.78
CA SER A 297 -6.74 6.99 -11.76
C SER A 297 -7.22 5.97 -10.73
N ILE A 298 -8.38 6.22 -10.12
CA ILE A 298 -9.11 5.23 -9.31
C ILE A 298 -10.15 4.44 -10.11
N HIS A 299 -10.41 4.85 -11.36
CA HIS A 299 -11.33 4.15 -12.24
C HIS A 299 -10.58 3.12 -13.10
N PRO A 300 -11.14 1.91 -13.31
CA PRO A 300 -10.63 0.95 -14.27
C PRO A 300 -10.46 1.55 -15.67
N SER A 301 -9.43 1.12 -16.40
CA SER A 301 -9.14 1.56 -17.77
C SER A 301 -8.27 0.56 -18.52
N ASN A 302 -8.20 0.73 -19.84
CA ASN A 302 -7.32 -0.01 -20.73
C ASN A 302 -5.83 0.35 -20.59
N GLY A 303 -5.48 1.35 -19.75
CA GLY A 303 -4.11 1.74 -19.50
C GLY A 303 -3.45 2.63 -20.57
N GLN A 304 -4.20 3.12 -21.55
CA GLN A 304 -3.67 3.93 -22.65
C GLN A 304 -3.22 5.33 -22.21
N ASP A 305 -4.07 6.03 -21.44
CA ASP A 305 -3.92 7.44 -21.09
C ASP A 305 -3.80 7.69 -19.58
N LYS A 306 -3.87 6.63 -18.76
CA LYS A 306 -3.78 6.67 -17.30
C LYS A 306 -3.41 5.32 -16.69
N VAL A 307 -2.85 5.35 -15.49
CA VAL A 307 -2.57 4.16 -14.67
C VAL A 307 -3.65 4.03 -13.59
N SER A 308 -4.51 3.02 -13.72
CA SER A 308 -5.57 2.74 -12.74
C SER A 308 -5.02 2.02 -11.53
N ILE A 309 -4.90 2.68 -10.38
CA ILE A 309 -4.25 2.14 -9.17
C ILE A 309 -5.23 1.80 -8.04
N SER A 310 -4.86 0.83 -7.22
CA SER A 310 -5.51 0.55 -5.93
C SER A 310 -4.97 1.52 -4.89
N VAL A 311 -5.87 2.24 -4.19
CA VAL A 311 -5.47 3.24 -3.20
C VAL A 311 -5.40 2.69 -1.78
N ILE A 312 -5.76 1.42 -1.53
CA ILE A 312 -5.71 0.80 -0.18
C ILE A 312 -4.68 -0.34 -0.10
N GLY A 313 -3.81 -0.47 -1.12
CA GLY A 313 -2.80 -1.53 -1.19
C GLY A 313 -3.36 -2.92 -1.48
N GLN A 314 -4.65 -3.05 -1.80
CA GLN A 314 -5.25 -4.31 -2.22
C GLN A 314 -4.65 -4.73 -3.57
N THR A 315 -4.05 -5.91 -3.61
CA THR A 315 -3.38 -6.47 -4.80
C THR A 315 -4.26 -7.42 -5.61
N THR A 316 -5.40 -7.84 -5.07
CA THR A 316 -6.31 -8.80 -5.70
C THR A 316 -7.72 -8.23 -5.85
N GLY A 317 -8.33 -8.36 -7.02
CA GLY A 317 -9.70 -7.87 -7.28
C GLY A 317 -9.84 -6.35 -7.37
N LEU A 318 -11.05 -5.89 -7.67
CA LEU A 318 -11.36 -4.47 -7.79
C LEU A 318 -11.63 -3.85 -6.41
N ALA A 319 -10.80 -2.89 -6.00
CA ALA A 319 -10.98 -2.18 -4.73
C ALA A 319 -12.08 -1.11 -4.85
N MET A 320 -13.03 -1.11 -3.90
CA MET A 320 -13.96 0.00 -3.72
C MET A 320 -13.20 1.21 -3.18
N SER A 321 -13.51 2.42 -3.65
CA SER A 321 -12.85 3.61 -3.14
C SER A 321 -13.29 3.95 -1.71
N PRO A 322 -12.41 4.53 -0.88
CA PRO A 322 -12.67 4.82 0.55
C PRO A 322 -13.94 5.63 0.82
N TRP A 323 -14.28 6.55 -0.09
CA TRP A 323 -15.43 7.42 0.05
C TRP A 323 -16.78 6.77 -0.33
N HIS A 324 -16.77 5.53 -0.81
CA HIS A 324 -17.97 4.76 -1.11
C HIS A 324 -18.25 3.64 -0.10
N GLY A 325 -17.42 3.48 0.92
CA GLY A 325 -17.58 2.45 1.94
C GLY A 325 -16.96 2.84 3.28
N THR A 326 -16.75 1.83 4.10
CA THR A 326 -16.00 1.91 5.36
C THR A 326 -14.91 0.86 5.34
N LEU A 327 -13.82 1.14 6.05
CA LEU A 327 -12.75 0.17 6.26
C LEU A 327 -13.25 -0.98 7.14
N LEU A 328 -12.95 -2.20 6.71
CA LEU A 328 -12.98 -3.42 7.51
C LEU A 328 -11.54 -3.87 7.76
N VAL A 329 -11.22 -4.11 9.03
CA VAL A 329 -9.97 -4.71 9.49
C VAL A 329 -10.26 -6.13 9.95
N SER A 330 -9.75 -7.12 9.22
CA SER A 330 -9.84 -8.52 9.63
C SER A 330 -8.86 -8.83 10.76
N SER A 331 -9.11 -9.92 11.49
CA SER A 331 -8.26 -10.38 12.59
C SER A 331 -6.81 -10.62 12.16
N ASP A 332 -6.59 -11.06 10.92
CA ASP A 332 -5.27 -11.23 10.30
C ASP A 332 -4.59 -9.91 9.85
N GLY A 333 -5.22 -8.78 10.18
CA GLY A 333 -4.75 -7.45 9.83
C GLY A 333 -5.10 -7.00 8.41
N SER A 334 -5.74 -7.84 7.58
CA SER A 334 -6.09 -7.44 6.22
C SER A 334 -7.11 -6.29 6.18
N PHE A 335 -6.99 -5.48 5.13
CA PHE A 335 -7.83 -4.28 4.93
C PHE A 335 -8.71 -4.50 3.71
N SER A 336 -9.99 -4.18 3.85
CA SER A 336 -10.93 -4.13 2.73
C SER A 336 -11.93 -2.99 2.92
N ILE A 337 -12.52 -2.51 1.83
CA ILE A 337 -13.60 -1.52 1.89
C ILE A 337 -14.93 -2.22 1.61
N LYS A 338 -15.87 -2.07 2.53
CA LYS A 338 -17.20 -2.67 2.49
C LYS A 338 -18.27 -1.63 2.73
N HIS A 339 -19.52 -1.95 2.36
CA HIS A 339 -20.64 -1.08 2.69
C HIS A 339 -20.99 -1.22 4.18
N ARG A 340 -21.23 -0.10 4.86
CA ARG A 340 -21.65 -0.05 6.27
C ARG A 340 -22.76 -1.05 6.62
N GLN A 341 -23.84 -1.10 5.83
CA GLN A 341 -24.97 -1.98 6.12
C GLN A 341 -24.61 -3.47 6.08
N GLU A 342 -23.70 -3.89 5.19
CA GLU A 342 -23.21 -5.28 5.13
C GLU A 342 -22.57 -5.65 6.47
N LEU A 343 -21.73 -4.76 6.99
CA LEU A 343 -20.98 -4.97 8.23
C LEU A 343 -21.85 -4.87 9.48
N GLU A 344 -22.78 -3.91 9.54
CA GLU A 344 -23.73 -3.76 10.66
C GLU A 344 -24.68 -4.96 10.77
N SER A 345 -24.98 -5.62 9.65
CA SER A 345 -25.89 -6.77 9.63
C SER A 345 -25.23 -8.09 10.05
N ASP A 346 -23.90 -8.14 10.07
CA ASP A 346 -23.14 -9.36 10.40
C ASP A 346 -22.56 -9.24 11.82
N PRO A 347 -23.00 -10.07 12.78
CA PRO A 347 -22.55 -10.01 14.18
C PRO A 347 -21.07 -10.35 14.36
N LYS A 348 -20.39 -10.84 13.30
CA LYS A 348 -18.93 -11.05 13.29
C LYS A 348 -18.17 -9.73 13.40
N TYR A 349 -18.75 -8.61 13.00
CA TYR A 349 -18.06 -7.33 12.99
C TYR A 349 -18.57 -6.38 14.06
N GLU A 350 -17.67 -5.49 14.51
CA GLU A 350 -18.01 -4.41 15.43
C GLU A 350 -17.48 -3.07 14.92
N LEU A 351 -18.23 -2.00 15.20
CA LEU A 351 -17.85 -0.65 14.85
C LEU A 351 -16.93 -0.05 15.92
N VAL A 352 -15.77 0.42 15.50
CA VAL A 352 -14.78 1.07 16.37
C VAL A 352 -14.96 2.59 16.31
N TYR A 353 -14.96 3.21 17.49
CA TYR A 353 -14.97 4.65 17.65
C TYR A 353 -13.56 5.16 17.96
N GLN A 354 -13.18 6.29 17.36
CA GLN A 354 -11.95 7.01 17.68
C GLN A 354 -12.30 8.47 17.96
N SER A 355 -11.86 8.97 19.12
CA SER A 355 -12.19 10.32 19.59
C SER A 355 -13.69 10.63 19.54
N GLY A 356 -14.52 9.67 19.97
CA GLY A 356 -15.98 9.80 20.00
C GLY A 356 -16.68 9.74 18.64
N ARG A 357 -15.98 9.41 17.55
CA ARG A 357 -16.56 9.31 16.20
C ARG A 357 -16.39 7.90 15.62
N PRO A 358 -17.35 7.39 14.85
CA PRO A 358 -17.19 6.10 14.17
C PRO A 358 -16.03 6.18 13.17
N SER A 359 -15.12 5.20 13.19
CA SER A 359 -13.86 5.25 12.43
C SER A 359 -13.71 4.11 11.43
N TYR A 360 -13.96 2.87 11.84
CA TYR A 360 -13.90 1.68 10.98
C TYR A 360 -14.61 0.50 11.65
N PHE A 361 -14.77 -0.60 10.92
CA PHE A 361 -15.19 -1.88 11.47
C PHE A 361 -14.00 -2.84 11.61
N ARG A 362 -14.07 -3.72 12.59
CA ARG A 362 -13.15 -4.85 12.71
C ARG A 362 -13.89 -6.15 12.99
N GLU A 363 -13.25 -7.28 12.73
CA GLU A 363 -13.70 -8.57 13.25
C GLU A 363 -13.71 -8.54 14.78
N LYS A 364 -14.87 -8.83 15.37
CA LYS A 364 -15.06 -8.85 16.82
C LYS A 364 -14.23 -9.96 17.45
N SER A 365 -13.52 -9.65 18.53
CA SER A 365 -12.70 -10.62 19.24
C SER A 365 -12.41 -10.17 20.67
N GLU A 366 -12.29 -11.14 21.59
CA GLU A 366 -11.92 -10.91 22.99
C GLU A 366 -10.48 -10.41 23.17
N ILE A 367 -9.63 -10.54 22.14
CA ILE A 367 -8.23 -10.08 22.17
C ILE A 367 -8.11 -8.56 22.35
N TYR A 368 -9.15 -7.80 22.00
CA TYR A 368 -9.18 -6.35 22.11
C TYR A 368 -9.76 -5.81 23.43
N HIS A 369 -10.16 -6.70 24.36
CA HIS A 369 -10.82 -6.29 25.60
C HIS A 369 -9.96 -6.63 26.80
N TRP A 370 -9.20 -5.66 27.33
CA TRP A 370 -8.23 -5.91 28.42
C TRP A 370 -8.75 -5.56 29.82
N GLY A 371 -10.07 -5.40 29.96
CA GLY A 371 -10.70 -5.01 31.24
C GLY A 371 -10.56 -3.53 31.59
N ASN A 372 -10.01 -2.72 30.68
CA ASN A 372 -9.99 -1.27 30.77
C ASN A 372 -10.41 -0.66 29.42
N ASP A 373 -11.53 0.06 29.43
CA ASP A 373 -12.12 0.68 28.23
C ASP A 373 -11.40 1.97 27.79
N GLU A 374 -10.43 2.46 28.57
CA GLU A 374 -9.57 3.59 28.20
C GLU A 374 -8.46 3.18 27.22
N ILE A 375 -8.17 1.88 27.05
CA ILE A 375 -7.10 1.41 26.16
C ILE A 375 -7.58 1.45 24.70
N ASP A 376 -6.91 2.26 23.90
CA ASP A 376 -7.22 2.43 22.48
C ASP A 376 -6.45 1.40 21.63
N PHE A 377 -7.16 0.73 20.71
CA PHE A 377 -6.59 -0.20 19.74
C PHE A 377 -6.74 0.37 18.34
N GLU A 378 -5.63 0.64 17.66
CA GLU A 378 -5.61 1.22 16.31
C GLU A 378 -4.80 0.33 15.35
N PRO A 379 -5.34 -0.03 14.17
CA PRO A 379 -4.58 -0.77 13.16
C PRO A 379 -3.46 0.09 12.59
N ALA A 380 -2.29 -0.50 12.42
CA ALA A 380 -1.19 0.14 11.72
C ALA A 380 -1.21 -0.25 10.23
N TYR A 381 -0.95 0.72 9.34
CA TYR A 381 -0.72 0.45 7.92
C TYR A 381 0.78 0.24 7.66
N PRO A 382 1.18 -0.76 6.85
CA PRO A 382 0.35 -1.77 6.19
C PRO A 382 0.00 -2.98 7.08
N CYS A 383 0.67 -3.14 8.22
CA CYS A 383 0.48 -4.25 9.15
C CYS A 383 0.79 -3.83 10.60
N GLY A 384 0.25 -4.60 11.54
CA GLY A 384 0.42 -4.41 12.97
C GLY A 384 -0.70 -3.63 13.66
N TRP A 385 -0.49 -3.35 14.95
CA TRP A 385 -1.41 -2.63 15.82
C TRP A 385 -0.67 -1.67 16.75
N TYR A 386 -1.26 -0.50 16.98
CA TYR A 386 -0.92 0.40 18.08
C TYR A 386 -1.93 0.20 19.20
N ILE A 387 -1.44 -0.13 20.39
CA ILE A 387 -2.24 -0.20 21.62
C ILE A 387 -1.78 0.93 22.52
N THR A 388 -2.67 1.89 22.76
CA THR A 388 -2.32 3.15 23.40
C THR A 388 -3.04 3.30 24.72
N ALA A 389 -2.28 3.45 25.80
CA ALA A 389 -2.78 3.98 27.06
C ALA A 389 -2.84 5.52 26.95
N PRO A 390 -4.00 6.15 27.20
CA PRO A 390 -4.12 7.61 27.16
C PRO A 390 -3.19 8.27 28.18
N ALA A 391 -2.65 9.45 27.83
CA ALA A 391 -1.73 10.17 28.71
C ALA A 391 -2.34 10.55 30.07
N SER A 392 -3.66 10.72 30.13
CA SER A 392 -4.41 10.99 31.36
C SER A 392 -4.59 9.75 32.25
N SER A 393 -4.29 8.55 31.74
CA SER A 393 -4.49 7.30 32.47
C SER A 393 -3.37 7.01 33.48
N GLY A 394 -3.70 6.17 34.46
CA GLY A 394 -2.75 5.60 35.42
C GLY A 394 -2.04 4.34 34.92
N LEU A 395 -2.30 3.91 33.69
CA LEU A 395 -1.94 2.57 33.20
C LEU A 395 -0.43 2.37 33.12
N THR A 396 -0.01 1.21 33.60
CA THR A 396 1.37 0.74 33.67
C THR A 396 1.56 -0.49 32.80
N PHE A 397 2.81 -0.91 32.58
CA PHE A 397 3.07 -2.13 31.85
C PHE A 397 2.50 -3.39 32.54
N ASN A 398 2.23 -3.33 33.84
CA ASN A 398 1.60 -4.43 34.56
C ASN A 398 0.15 -4.69 34.08
N ASP A 399 -0.55 -3.67 33.61
CA ASP A 399 -1.94 -3.72 33.13
C ASP A 399 -2.10 -4.36 31.73
N VAL A 400 -0.98 -4.67 31.06
CA VAL A 400 -0.97 -5.27 29.73
C VAL A 400 -1.29 -6.77 29.82
N ASP A 401 -2.33 -7.23 29.12
CA ASP A 401 -2.64 -8.66 29.02
C ASP A 401 -1.70 -9.34 28.00
N MET A 402 -0.62 -9.95 28.48
CA MET A 402 0.41 -10.55 27.63
C MET A 402 -0.08 -11.77 26.85
N LYS A 403 -1.13 -12.46 27.32
CA LYS A 403 -1.70 -13.61 26.59
C LYS A 403 -2.51 -13.13 25.40
N LYS A 404 -3.33 -12.08 25.58
CA LYS A 404 -4.06 -11.45 24.47
C LYS A 404 -3.10 -10.75 23.51
N LEU A 405 -2.04 -10.12 24.02
CA LEU A 405 -1.00 -9.51 23.19
C LEU A 405 -0.29 -10.54 22.32
N ARG A 406 0.04 -11.72 22.86
CA ARG A 406 0.57 -12.86 22.09
C ARG A 406 -0.39 -13.25 20.98
N GLN A 407 -1.64 -13.56 21.31
CA GLN A 407 -2.66 -13.97 20.33
C GLN A 407 -2.84 -12.93 19.22
N LEU A 408 -2.83 -11.63 19.56
CA LEU A 408 -2.89 -10.57 18.57
C LEU A 408 -1.65 -10.57 17.66
N GLY A 409 -0.45 -10.74 18.23
CA GLY A 409 0.79 -10.83 17.48
C GLY A 409 0.84 -12.03 16.51
N GLU A 410 0.27 -13.18 16.89
CA GLU A 410 0.18 -14.39 16.05
C GLU A 410 -0.73 -14.19 14.82
N LEU A 411 -1.65 -13.22 14.89
CA LEU A 411 -2.59 -12.89 13.83
C LEU A 411 -2.11 -11.70 12.99
N ASN A 412 -1.66 -10.62 13.64
CA ASN A 412 -1.21 -9.38 13.02
C ASN A 412 -0.09 -8.70 13.83
N SER A 413 1.15 -8.88 13.37
CA SER A 413 2.35 -8.25 13.94
C SER A 413 2.88 -7.10 13.08
N PRO A 414 3.70 -6.19 13.65
CA PRO A 414 4.05 -6.09 15.06
C PRO A 414 2.94 -5.43 15.89
N VAL A 415 2.93 -5.64 17.20
CA VAL A 415 2.09 -4.88 18.14
C VAL A 415 2.97 -3.93 18.93
N VAL A 416 2.61 -2.65 18.93
CA VAL A 416 3.36 -1.57 19.59
C VAL A 416 2.51 -0.98 20.71
N LEU A 417 3.03 -1.01 21.93
CA LEU A 417 2.39 -0.45 23.12
C LEU A 417 2.91 0.96 23.35
N ARG A 418 1.99 1.91 23.53
CA ARG A 418 2.28 3.34 23.70
C ARG A 418 1.65 3.88 24.97
N GLY A 419 2.35 4.79 25.65
CA GLY A 419 1.81 5.54 26.79
C GLY A 419 1.75 4.77 28.12
N PHE A 420 2.02 3.46 28.13
CA PHE A 420 2.12 2.67 29.37
C PHE A 420 3.36 3.10 30.18
N LYS A 421 3.18 3.27 31.50
CA LYS A 421 4.27 3.61 32.43
C LYS A 421 5.08 2.37 32.83
N GLU A 422 6.25 2.58 33.42
CA GLU A 422 7.13 1.53 33.99
C GLU A 422 7.67 0.50 32.98
N THR A 423 7.61 0.79 31.68
CA THR A 423 8.15 -0.05 30.61
C THR A 423 9.69 -0.12 30.59
N ASN A 424 10.34 0.73 31.38
CA ASN A 424 11.78 0.75 31.64
C ASN A 424 12.16 0.06 32.97
N ASN A 425 11.23 -0.62 33.65
CA ASN A 425 11.56 -1.48 34.79
C ASN A 425 11.97 -2.87 34.27
N ARG A 426 13.24 -3.24 34.46
CA ARG A 426 13.80 -4.49 33.91
C ARG A 426 13.16 -5.75 34.49
N GLU A 427 12.92 -5.78 35.79
CA GLU A 427 12.29 -6.94 36.46
C GLU A 427 10.86 -7.13 35.98
N LEU A 428 10.11 -6.02 35.85
CA LEU A 428 8.77 -6.06 35.28
C LEU A 428 8.82 -6.50 33.81
N PHE A 429 9.76 -6.01 33.02
CA PHE A 429 9.92 -6.40 31.62
C PHE A 429 10.16 -7.90 31.45
N GLU A 430 11.04 -8.49 32.26
CA GLU A 430 11.28 -9.93 32.29
C GLU A 430 10.03 -10.71 32.73
N LYS A 431 9.36 -10.26 33.80
CA LYS A 431 8.12 -10.90 34.29
C LYS A 431 7.02 -10.90 33.24
N LYS A 432 6.79 -9.77 32.54
CA LYS A 432 5.78 -9.70 31.47
C LYS A 432 6.14 -10.60 30.28
N ALA A 433 7.43 -10.80 30.00
CA ALA A 433 7.87 -11.78 29.00
C ALA A 433 7.52 -13.22 29.43
N GLU A 434 7.69 -13.55 30.70
CA GLU A 434 7.34 -14.87 31.27
C GLU A 434 5.81 -15.10 31.31
N GLU A 435 5.03 -14.04 31.51
CA GLU A 435 3.56 -14.11 31.39
C GLU A 435 3.09 -14.41 29.96
N MET A 436 3.86 -13.96 28.95
CA MET A 436 3.58 -14.19 27.53
C MET A 436 3.91 -15.62 27.08
N GLY A 437 4.97 -16.21 27.64
CA GLY A 437 5.46 -17.53 27.24
C GLY A 437 6.79 -17.89 27.87
N THR A 438 7.43 -18.93 27.33
CA THR A 438 8.71 -19.41 27.89
C THR A 438 9.85 -18.53 27.41
N VAL A 439 10.53 -17.83 28.32
CA VAL A 439 11.69 -16.99 27.97
C VAL A 439 12.87 -17.85 27.53
N GLN A 440 13.41 -17.52 26.35
CA GLN A 440 14.63 -18.14 25.84
C GLN A 440 15.86 -17.44 26.41
N SER A 441 16.67 -18.19 27.16
CA SER A 441 17.94 -17.71 27.69
C SER A 441 19.07 -17.89 26.68
N TRP A 442 20.00 -16.93 26.67
CA TRP A 442 21.19 -16.94 25.84
C TRP A 442 22.45 -16.95 26.73
N ILE A 443 23.63 -17.07 26.10
CA ILE A 443 24.92 -17.00 26.80
C ILE A 443 25.12 -15.69 27.59
N PHE A 444 24.43 -14.61 27.19
CA PHE A 444 24.43 -13.30 27.85
C PHE A 444 23.27 -13.10 28.84
N GLY A 445 22.47 -14.12 29.10
CA GLY A 445 21.27 -14.05 29.96
C GLY A 445 19.95 -13.95 29.18
N LYS A 446 18.88 -13.51 29.86
CA LYS A 446 17.51 -13.42 29.31
C LYS A 446 17.30 -12.17 28.44
N VAL A 447 17.85 -11.03 28.87
CA VAL A 447 17.66 -9.73 28.23
C VAL A 447 18.97 -9.26 27.60
N LEU A 448 18.93 -8.99 26.29
CA LEU A 448 20.01 -8.35 25.57
C LEU A 448 19.82 -6.83 25.58
N GLU A 449 20.86 -6.09 25.95
CA GLU A 449 20.92 -4.65 25.72
C GLU A 449 21.45 -4.38 24.31
N VAL A 450 20.60 -3.80 23.46
CA VAL A 450 20.90 -3.50 22.06
C VAL A 450 21.30 -2.04 21.96
N GLN A 451 22.61 -1.80 21.93
CA GLN A 451 23.25 -0.50 21.76
C GLN A 451 24.46 -0.66 20.82
N ASP A 452 24.86 0.42 20.15
CA ASP A 452 26.09 0.44 19.34
C ASP A 452 27.30 0.12 20.23
N GLY A 453 27.93 -1.04 19.98
CA GLY A 453 29.09 -1.53 20.72
C GLY A 453 30.43 -1.15 20.09
N GLY A 454 30.43 -0.39 19.00
CA GLY A 454 31.66 -0.01 18.29
C GLY A 454 32.40 -1.23 17.74
N SER A 455 33.69 -1.38 18.08
CA SER A 455 34.51 -2.56 17.70
C SER A 455 34.39 -3.73 18.67
N GLU A 456 33.74 -3.56 19.82
CA GLU A 456 33.66 -4.54 20.91
C GLU A 456 32.29 -5.24 20.95
N THR A 457 31.88 -5.81 19.83
CA THR A 457 30.55 -6.43 19.68
C THR A 457 30.48 -7.90 20.11
N GLY A 458 31.64 -8.51 20.44
CA GLY A 458 31.71 -9.94 20.77
C GLY A 458 31.23 -10.88 19.66
N GLY A 459 31.26 -10.44 18.39
CA GLY A 459 30.75 -11.20 17.25
C GLY A 459 29.24 -10.98 16.96
N LEU A 460 28.52 -10.21 17.79
CA LEU A 460 27.13 -9.80 17.56
C LEU A 460 27.04 -8.54 16.69
N ASN A 461 27.91 -8.44 15.68
CA ASN A 461 28.03 -7.28 14.79
C ASN A 461 26.73 -6.96 14.07
N ASN A 462 25.95 -7.98 13.73
CA ASN A 462 24.65 -7.83 13.10
C ASN A 462 23.59 -7.21 14.01
N VAL A 463 23.82 -7.10 15.33
CA VAL A 463 22.86 -6.53 16.30
C VAL A 463 23.38 -5.24 16.94
N LEU A 464 24.68 -5.16 17.20
CA LEU A 464 25.34 -4.09 17.96
C LEU A 464 26.11 -3.09 17.09
N SER A 465 25.91 -3.13 15.77
CA SER A 465 26.43 -2.12 14.83
C SER A 465 25.42 -0.99 14.60
N ALA A 466 25.89 0.16 14.11
CA ALA A 466 25.06 1.24 13.57
C ALA A 466 24.71 1.09 12.07
N GLU A 467 25.39 0.21 11.33
CA GLU A 467 25.11 -0.09 9.91
C GLU A 467 23.67 -0.56 9.71
N ALA A 468 23.12 -0.41 8.50
CA ALA A 468 21.86 -1.06 8.18
C ALA A 468 21.99 -2.58 8.34
N MET A 469 20.88 -3.25 8.63
CA MET A 469 20.83 -4.71 8.70
C MET A 469 20.14 -5.28 7.45
N PRO A 470 20.41 -6.54 7.09
CA PRO A 470 19.61 -7.28 6.10
C PRO A 470 18.21 -7.55 6.63
N MET A 471 17.22 -7.72 5.75
CA MET A 471 15.97 -8.38 6.14
C MET A 471 16.23 -9.82 6.58
N HIS A 472 15.82 -10.15 7.80
CA HIS A 472 16.05 -11.47 8.39
C HIS A 472 14.97 -11.80 9.44
N PHE A 473 15.15 -12.93 10.10
CA PHE A 473 14.44 -13.30 11.32
C PHE A 473 15.44 -13.71 12.39
N ASP A 474 15.09 -13.51 13.65
CA ASP A 474 15.99 -13.80 14.76
C ASP A 474 16.17 -15.31 14.95
N GLY A 475 17.36 -15.70 15.37
CA GLY A 475 17.69 -17.09 15.71
C GLY A 475 18.02 -18.00 14.52
N LEU A 476 18.13 -17.48 13.29
CA LEU A 476 18.60 -18.26 12.12
C LEU A 476 19.88 -19.05 12.43
N PHE A 477 20.88 -18.39 13.02
CA PHE A 477 22.17 -19.01 13.38
C PHE A 477 22.22 -19.64 14.78
N ASN A 478 21.11 -19.63 15.52
CA ASN A 478 20.99 -20.43 16.73
C ASN A 478 20.66 -21.87 16.33
N THR A 479 21.63 -22.78 16.29
CA THR A 479 21.44 -24.11 15.72
C THR A 479 21.42 -25.24 16.73
N LYS A 480 20.65 -26.28 16.44
CA LYS A 480 20.71 -27.59 17.13
C LYS A 480 20.92 -28.71 16.12
N ILE A 481 21.46 -29.84 16.59
CA ILE A 481 21.59 -31.06 15.80
C ILE A 481 20.33 -31.90 16.04
N LEU A 482 19.65 -32.30 14.97
CA LEU A 482 18.58 -33.29 15.00
C LEU A 482 19.04 -34.54 14.26
N THR A 483 18.75 -35.71 14.80
CA THR A 483 18.97 -36.98 14.12
C THR A 483 17.69 -37.38 13.39
N ASP A 484 17.76 -37.63 12.09
CA ASP A 484 16.62 -38.11 11.31
C ASP A 484 16.31 -39.60 11.57
N GLU A 485 15.19 -40.10 11.04
CA GLU A 485 14.77 -41.50 11.20
C GLU A 485 15.78 -42.52 10.62
N ALA A 486 16.65 -42.08 9.72
CA ALA A 486 17.71 -42.88 9.11
C ALA A 486 19.05 -42.79 9.88
N GLY A 487 19.09 -42.05 11.00
CA GLY A 487 20.28 -41.88 11.84
C GLY A 487 21.24 -40.77 11.39
N ASN A 488 20.89 -39.97 10.38
CA ASN A 488 21.74 -38.87 9.92
C ASN A 488 21.53 -37.63 10.79
N GLU A 489 22.65 -36.99 11.15
CA GLU A 489 22.62 -35.71 11.84
C GLU A 489 22.38 -34.55 10.88
N LYS A 490 21.35 -33.75 11.16
CA LYS A 490 21.04 -32.51 10.45
C LYS A 490 21.10 -31.33 11.40
N ARG A 491 21.96 -30.35 11.08
CA ARG A 491 21.96 -29.05 11.75
C ARG A 491 20.74 -28.26 11.30
N VAL A 492 19.93 -27.80 12.25
CA VAL A 492 18.72 -26.99 12.00
C VAL A 492 18.72 -25.74 12.88
N SER A 493 18.04 -24.70 12.41
CA SER A 493 17.81 -23.49 13.20
C SER A 493 16.78 -23.73 14.32
N ALA A 494 17.02 -23.15 15.49
CA ALA A 494 16.19 -23.13 16.68
C ALA A 494 15.81 -21.67 17.01
N TYR A 495 15.08 -21.05 16.08
CA TYR A 495 14.65 -19.66 16.20
C TYR A 495 13.54 -19.48 17.26
N PRO A 496 13.52 -18.35 17.98
CA PRO A 496 12.47 -18.05 18.94
C PRO A 496 11.14 -17.73 18.26
N ARG A 497 10.03 -17.89 18.98
CA ARG A 497 8.67 -17.59 18.50
C ARG A 497 8.40 -16.09 18.42
N PHE A 498 8.79 -15.35 19.44
CA PHE A 498 8.54 -13.91 19.61
C PHE A 498 9.80 -13.16 19.98
N GLN A 499 9.84 -11.91 19.52
CA GLN A 499 10.76 -10.89 20.00
C GLN A 499 9.96 -9.80 20.70
N MET A 500 10.41 -9.42 21.90
CA MET A 500 9.88 -8.28 22.63
C MET A 500 10.99 -7.25 22.86
N PHE A 501 10.69 -5.98 22.57
CA PHE A 501 11.60 -4.86 22.73
C PHE A 501 11.05 -3.83 23.69
N SER A 502 11.92 -3.21 24.50
CA SER A 502 11.64 -1.95 25.19
C SER A 502 12.58 -0.87 24.65
N SER A 503 12.00 0.23 24.13
CA SER A 503 12.78 1.36 23.61
C SER A 503 13.16 2.31 24.75
N LEU A 504 14.33 2.12 25.35
CA LEU A 504 14.81 3.01 26.41
C LEU A 504 15.25 4.36 25.85
N ILE A 505 15.99 4.33 24.74
CA ILE A 505 16.40 5.52 24.00
C ILE A 505 16.23 5.20 22.51
N PRO A 506 15.28 5.85 21.82
CA PRO A 506 15.06 5.60 20.40
C PRO A 506 16.22 6.14 19.54
N ALA A 507 16.26 5.72 18.28
CA ALA A 507 17.17 6.31 17.30
C ALA A 507 16.81 7.79 17.02
N PRO A 508 17.78 8.63 16.59
CA PRO A 508 17.50 9.99 16.17
C PRO A 508 16.40 10.04 15.12
N LYS A 509 15.49 11.01 15.24
CA LYS A 509 14.33 11.14 14.36
C LYS A 509 14.75 11.13 12.88
N GLY A 510 14.13 10.27 12.09
CA GLY A 510 14.42 10.14 10.66
C GLY A 510 15.55 9.17 10.32
N THR A 511 16.15 8.51 11.31
CA THR A 511 17.21 7.50 11.13
C THR A 511 16.89 6.24 11.93
N GLY A 512 17.53 5.11 11.60
CA GLY A 512 17.51 3.93 12.44
C GLY A 512 16.13 3.33 12.70
N LYS A 513 15.16 3.54 11.80
CA LYS A 513 13.83 2.93 11.90
C LYS A 513 13.98 1.42 11.92
N THR A 514 13.14 0.75 12.69
CA THR A 514 13.01 -0.71 12.60
C THR A 514 11.88 -1.02 11.65
N LEU A 515 12.16 -1.93 10.74
CA LEU A 515 11.27 -2.30 9.66
C LEU A 515 10.73 -3.69 9.92
N PHE A 516 9.42 -3.87 9.73
CA PHE A 516 8.75 -5.14 9.89
C PHE A 516 7.95 -5.45 8.62
N ALA A 517 8.38 -6.48 7.88
CA ALA A 517 7.74 -6.94 6.66
C ALA A 517 6.86 -8.16 6.95
N SER A 518 5.57 -8.02 6.65
CA SER A 518 4.58 -9.06 6.95
C SER A 518 4.54 -10.11 5.85
N SER A 519 4.71 -11.39 6.20
CA SER A 519 4.54 -12.48 5.25
C SER A 519 3.13 -12.50 4.62
N ARG A 520 2.10 -12.08 5.38
CA ARG A 520 0.71 -12.03 4.86
C ARG A 520 0.51 -10.97 3.80
N ARG A 521 1.29 -9.90 3.85
CA ARG A 521 1.25 -8.83 2.86
C ARG A 521 2.16 -9.13 1.68
N LEU A 522 3.28 -9.81 1.94
CA LEU A 522 4.24 -10.19 0.90
C LEU A 522 3.65 -11.18 -0.10
N LEU A 523 2.95 -12.22 0.39
CA LEU A 523 2.44 -13.28 -0.47
C LEU A 523 1.54 -12.75 -1.62
N PRO A 524 0.51 -11.91 -1.36
CA PRO A 524 -0.33 -11.35 -2.41
C PRO A 524 0.39 -10.39 -3.38
N VAL A 525 1.57 -9.87 -3.02
CA VAL A 525 2.42 -9.08 -3.94
C VAL A 525 3.13 -10.01 -4.91
N LEU A 526 3.67 -11.13 -4.41
CA LEU A 526 4.38 -12.14 -5.22
C LEU A 526 3.44 -13.01 -6.06
N GLU A 527 2.20 -13.25 -5.59
CA GLU A 527 1.17 -14.02 -6.30
C GLU A 527 0.73 -13.41 -7.64
N ARG A 528 1.15 -12.17 -7.93
CA ARG A 528 0.97 -11.55 -9.24
C ARG A 528 1.82 -12.17 -10.33
N ASP A 529 2.98 -12.71 -9.95
CA ASP A 529 4.00 -13.22 -10.86
C ASP A 529 4.26 -14.72 -10.69
N TYR A 530 3.93 -15.28 -9.52
CA TYR A 530 4.22 -16.67 -9.15
C TYR A 530 3.01 -17.35 -8.53
N THR A 531 2.87 -18.66 -8.75
CA THR A 531 1.88 -19.46 -8.03
C THR A 531 2.39 -19.83 -6.64
N VAL A 532 1.47 -20.14 -5.72
CA VAL A 532 1.81 -20.64 -4.37
C VAL A 532 2.66 -21.91 -4.45
N ASP A 533 2.38 -22.81 -5.41
CA ASP A 533 3.17 -24.03 -5.63
C ASP A 533 4.61 -23.72 -6.05
N GLN A 534 4.80 -22.76 -6.95
CA GLN A 534 6.14 -22.31 -7.36
C GLN A 534 6.91 -21.75 -6.16
N LEU A 535 6.26 -20.96 -5.32
CA LEU A 535 6.88 -20.34 -4.14
C LEU A 535 7.23 -21.38 -3.06
N THR A 536 6.34 -22.32 -2.78
CA THR A 536 6.51 -23.32 -1.71
C THR A 536 7.48 -24.45 -2.08
N ALA A 537 7.74 -24.66 -3.38
CA ALA A 537 8.78 -25.59 -3.85
C ALA A 537 10.22 -25.09 -3.60
N VAL A 538 10.39 -23.78 -3.33
CA VAL A 538 11.71 -23.18 -3.17
C VAL A 538 12.32 -23.53 -1.82
N THR A 539 13.58 -23.98 -1.87
CA THR A 539 14.43 -24.08 -0.69
C THR A 539 15.62 -23.13 -0.84
N TRP A 540 16.30 -22.83 0.25
CA TRP A 540 17.45 -21.94 0.22
C TRP A 540 18.53 -22.40 1.20
N GLU A 541 19.71 -21.83 0.99
CA GLU A 541 20.92 -22.08 1.75
C GLU A 541 21.49 -20.76 2.23
N CYS A 542 22.11 -20.78 3.40
CA CYS A 542 22.73 -19.63 4.04
C CYS A 542 24.10 -20.03 4.57
N GLN A 543 25.11 -19.21 4.28
CA GLN A 543 26.47 -19.38 4.76
C GLN A 543 27.02 -18.04 5.27
N THR A 544 27.71 -18.07 6.39
CA THR A 544 28.44 -16.91 6.93
C THR A 544 29.66 -17.38 7.70
N ASP A 545 30.75 -16.61 7.66
CA ASP A 545 31.95 -16.86 8.48
C ASP A 545 31.71 -16.52 9.97
N ALA A 546 30.70 -15.69 10.25
CA ALA A 546 30.23 -15.44 11.60
C ALA A 546 29.60 -16.70 12.22
N PHE A 547 29.33 -16.66 13.53
CA PHE A 547 28.62 -17.73 14.25
C PHE A 547 29.23 -19.12 14.03
N ASN A 548 30.56 -19.24 14.19
CA ASN A 548 31.31 -20.48 13.99
C ASN A 548 31.21 -21.04 12.55
N ALA A 549 31.36 -20.17 11.55
CA ALA A 549 31.32 -20.54 10.13
C ALA A 549 30.08 -21.39 9.79
N THR A 550 28.89 -20.92 10.19
CA THR A 550 27.66 -21.71 10.09
C THR A 550 27.18 -21.81 8.64
N VAL A 551 26.87 -23.04 8.23
CA VAL A 551 26.24 -23.36 6.94
C VAL A 551 24.92 -24.08 7.19
N LEU A 552 23.85 -23.57 6.60
CA LEU A 552 22.50 -24.14 6.65
C LEU A 552 22.01 -24.39 5.23
N ARG A 553 21.50 -25.61 4.96
CA ARG A 553 21.09 -26.03 3.61
C ARG A 553 19.68 -26.61 3.58
N GLY A 554 19.02 -26.49 2.43
CA GLY A 554 17.71 -27.10 2.19
C GLY A 554 16.61 -26.59 3.12
N MET A 555 16.69 -25.31 3.52
CA MET A 555 15.66 -24.68 4.33
C MET A 555 14.48 -24.31 3.43
N PRO A 556 13.23 -24.63 3.79
CA PRO A 556 12.07 -24.16 3.02
C PRO A 556 11.98 -22.64 3.09
N LEU A 557 11.70 -22.01 1.93
CA LEU A 557 11.50 -20.55 1.87
C LEU A 557 10.18 -20.14 2.53
N TRP A 558 9.15 -20.98 2.43
CA TRP A 558 7.84 -20.75 3.03
C TRP A 558 7.51 -21.88 4.00
N VAL A 559 7.08 -21.52 5.21
CA VAL A 559 6.67 -22.47 6.25
C VAL A 559 5.27 -22.16 6.74
N PRO A 560 4.48 -23.16 7.16
CA PRO A 560 3.23 -22.89 7.84
C PRO A 560 3.51 -22.27 9.21
N HIS A 561 2.78 -21.21 9.52
CA HIS A 561 2.77 -20.64 10.85
C HIS A 561 2.19 -21.65 11.86
N PRO A 562 2.80 -21.88 13.03
CA PRO A 562 2.42 -22.98 13.92
C PRO A 562 0.97 -22.89 14.40
N GLU A 563 0.49 -21.69 14.73
CA GLU A 563 -0.86 -21.53 15.33
C GLU A 563 -2.01 -21.51 14.32
N ASN A 564 -1.74 -21.10 13.07
CA ASN A 564 -2.82 -20.83 12.10
C ASN A 564 -2.57 -21.41 10.71
N GLN A 565 -1.45 -22.12 10.52
CA GLN A 565 -1.06 -22.86 9.31
C GLN A 565 -0.91 -22.02 8.03
N LYS A 566 -0.95 -20.69 8.15
CA LYS A 566 -0.79 -19.80 7.01
C LYS A 566 0.69 -19.65 6.66
N LEU A 567 0.98 -19.54 5.37
CA LEU A 567 2.35 -19.48 4.88
C LEU A 567 3.07 -18.21 5.36
N CYS A 568 4.28 -18.41 5.88
CA CYS A 568 5.19 -17.36 6.31
C CYS A 568 6.55 -17.54 5.62
N VAL A 569 7.11 -16.44 5.11
CA VAL A 569 8.43 -16.49 4.47
C VAL A 569 9.51 -16.58 5.55
N ARG A 570 10.46 -17.50 5.37
CA ARG A 570 11.66 -17.66 6.20
C ARG A 570 12.85 -17.46 5.30
N TYR A 571 13.47 -16.30 5.41
CA TYR A 571 14.51 -15.87 4.50
C TYR A 571 15.60 -15.07 5.23
N HIS A 572 16.72 -14.85 4.56
CA HIS A 572 17.71 -13.84 4.94
C HIS A 572 18.11 -13.15 3.64
N GLU A 573 18.04 -11.83 3.60
CA GLU A 573 18.49 -11.04 2.45
C GLU A 573 20.00 -11.24 2.26
N PRO A 574 20.51 -11.42 1.03
CA PRO A 574 21.95 -11.55 0.80
C PRO A 574 22.68 -10.31 1.31
N TRP A 575 23.73 -10.51 2.10
CA TRP A 575 24.46 -9.43 2.76
C TRP A 575 25.96 -9.49 2.47
N PRO A 576 26.39 -9.13 1.24
CA PRO A 576 27.79 -9.25 0.81
C PRO A 576 28.70 -8.23 1.50
N LYS A 577 30.03 -8.44 1.42
CA LYS A 577 31.06 -7.50 1.92
C LYS A 577 30.95 -6.09 1.34
N SER A 578 30.27 -5.90 0.19
CA SER A 578 30.00 -4.56 -0.35
C SER A 578 28.96 -3.78 0.45
N ARG A 579 28.16 -4.43 1.31
CA ARG A 579 27.11 -3.81 2.15
C ARG A 579 27.47 -3.74 3.62
N THR A 580 28.52 -4.42 4.08
CA THR A 580 28.95 -4.41 5.48
C THR A 580 30.46 -4.53 5.63
N LYS A 581 31.00 -3.85 6.63
CA LYS A 581 32.40 -4.04 7.06
C LYS A 581 32.61 -5.33 7.86
N PHE A 582 31.54 -5.98 8.31
CA PHE A 582 31.55 -7.23 9.08
C PHE A 582 31.43 -8.45 8.17
N ASP A 583 31.26 -9.64 8.75
CA ASP A 583 31.18 -10.89 7.99
C ASP A 583 29.97 -10.90 7.06
N ALA A 584 30.20 -11.38 5.84
CA ALA A 584 29.15 -11.48 4.84
C ALA A 584 28.21 -12.65 5.15
N THR A 585 26.98 -12.53 4.68
CA THR A 585 26.02 -13.62 4.64
C THR A 585 25.66 -13.93 3.20
N GLU A 586 26.10 -15.08 2.72
CA GLU A 586 25.83 -15.59 1.39
C GLU A 586 24.55 -16.41 1.41
N VAL A 587 23.67 -16.14 0.44
CA VAL A 587 22.36 -16.76 0.34
C VAL A 587 22.14 -17.26 -1.07
N ARG A 588 21.72 -18.51 -1.20
CA ARG A 588 21.42 -19.15 -2.48
C ARG A 588 20.04 -19.80 -2.43
N MET A 589 19.20 -19.50 -3.43
CA MET A 589 17.93 -20.21 -3.61
C MET A 589 18.10 -21.39 -4.56
N ASN A 590 17.44 -22.48 -4.23
CA ASN A 590 17.37 -23.72 -5.00
C ASN A 590 15.94 -23.92 -5.51
N HIS A 591 15.80 -24.33 -6.76
CA HIS A 591 14.50 -24.52 -7.42
C HIS A 591 13.65 -23.23 -7.52
N ALA A 592 14.28 -22.06 -7.41
CA ALA A 592 13.59 -20.79 -7.54
C ALA A 592 13.33 -20.44 -9.01
N PRO A 593 12.16 -19.88 -9.35
CA PRO A 593 11.96 -19.14 -10.59
C PRO A 593 13.01 -18.04 -10.77
N GLU A 594 13.25 -17.67 -12.02
CA GLU A 594 14.16 -16.56 -12.35
C GLU A 594 13.73 -15.26 -11.62
N ASP A 595 14.73 -14.53 -11.14
CA ASP A 595 14.61 -13.26 -10.39
C ASP A 595 13.78 -13.28 -9.10
N LEU A 596 13.29 -14.44 -8.62
CA LEU A 596 12.48 -14.51 -7.40
C LEU A 596 13.18 -13.86 -6.20
N GLY A 597 14.48 -14.10 -6.03
CA GLY A 597 15.28 -13.50 -4.96
C GLY A 597 15.23 -11.97 -4.98
N LYS A 598 15.51 -11.35 -6.14
CA LYS A 598 15.46 -9.88 -6.30
C LYS A 598 14.05 -9.33 -6.05
N LYS A 599 13.01 -10.05 -6.47
CA LYS A 599 11.63 -9.64 -6.22
C LYS A 599 11.26 -9.72 -4.74
N ILE A 600 11.70 -10.75 -4.03
CA ILE A 600 11.52 -10.86 -2.58
C ILE A 600 12.26 -9.73 -1.87
N ASP A 601 13.53 -9.50 -2.22
CA ASP A 601 14.34 -8.42 -1.65
C ASP A 601 13.63 -7.07 -1.83
N SER A 602 13.17 -6.75 -3.05
CA SER A 602 12.45 -5.50 -3.30
C SER A 602 11.11 -5.41 -2.54
N ALA A 603 10.31 -6.47 -2.57
CA ALA A 603 8.97 -6.51 -2.00
C ALA A 603 8.96 -6.50 -0.46
N LEU A 604 10.00 -7.03 0.19
CA LEU A 604 10.16 -6.97 1.66
C LEU A 604 10.30 -5.53 2.17
N TYR A 605 10.68 -4.58 1.32
CA TYR A 605 10.76 -3.16 1.66
C TYR A 605 9.62 -2.33 1.05
N ASP A 606 8.70 -2.95 0.32
CA ASP A 606 7.54 -2.24 -0.24
C ASP A 606 6.64 -1.73 0.89
N SER A 607 6.24 -0.46 0.84
CA SER A 607 5.36 0.17 1.84
C SER A 607 3.97 -0.46 1.99
N ARG A 608 3.57 -1.38 1.09
CA ARG A 608 2.36 -2.21 1.22
C ARG A 608 2.60 -3.48 2.04
N VAL A 609 3.86 -3.84 2.27
CA VAL A 609 4.32 -5.05 2.96
C VAL A 609 4.99 -4.72 4.28
N CYS A 610 5.80 -3.66 4.28
CA CYS A 610 6.71 -3.29 5.35
C CYS A 610 6.22 -2.07 6.12
N ASN A 611 6.10 -2.22 7.43
CA ASN A 611 5.90 -1.12 8.36
C ASN A 611 7.26 -0.54 8.76
N TYR A 612 7.48 0.74 8.47
CA TYR A 612 8.69 1.50 8.81
C TYR A 612 8.47 2.23 10.14
N LEU A 613 8.90 1.61 11.24
CA LEU A 613 8.60 2.07 12.58
C LEU A 613 9.72 2.95 13.14
N GLN A 614 9.41 4.21 13.40
CA GLN A 614 10.19 5.09 14.26
C GLN A 614 9.70 4.91 15.70
N PHE A 615 10.57 4.44 16.58
CA PHE A 615 10.23 4.28 18.00
C PHE A 615 10.11 5.62 18.72
N GLY A 616 9.11 5.69 19.59
CA GLY A 616 9.07 6.61 20.72
C GLY A 616 9.83 6.05 21.92
N GLU A 617 10.19 6.95 22.84
CA GLU A 617 10.77 6.55 24.13
C GLU A 617 9.75 5.76 24.97
N ASN A 618 10.22 4.74 25.67
CA ASN A 618 9.45 3.86 26.55
C ASN A 618 8.33 3.06 25.84
N GLU A 619 8.34 2.97 24.50
CA GLU A 619 7.45 2.08 23.76
C GLU A 619 7.91 0.61 23.88
N ILE A 620 6.94 -0.30 23.99
CA ILE A 620 7.17 -1.76 23.93
C ILE A 620 6.71 -2.28 22.59
N ILE A 621 7.45 -3.22 22.02
CA ILE A 621 7.06 -3.90 20.77
C ILE A 621 7.09 -5.37 20.99
N VAL A 622 6.04 -6.05 20.53
CA VAL A 622 5.97 -7.49 20.43
C VAL A 622 5.80 -7.84 18.97
N SER A 623 6.68 -8.68 18.44
CA SER A 623 6.59 -9.16 17.06
C SER A 623 6.72 -10.67 17.03
N ASP A 624 5.76 -11.31 16.34
CA ASP A 624 5.87 -12.71 15.98
C ASP A 624 7.02 -12.88 14.98
N ASN A 625 8.06 -13.59 15.42
CA ASN A 625 9.31 -13.78 14.67
C ASN A 625 9.17 -14.82 13.55
N ILE A 626 8.03 -15.51 13.43
CA ILE A 626 7.72 -16.40 12.30
C ILE A 626 6.93 -15.64 11.23
N LEU A 627 5.92 -14.88 11.65
CA LEU A 627 5.08 -14.09 10.75
C LEU A 627 5.84 -12.93 10.10
N MET A 628 6.74 -12.30 10.84
CA MET A 628 7.47 -11.12 10.40
C MET A 628 8.91 -11.43 10.00
N MET A 629 9.32 -10.87 8.87
CA MET A 629 10.70 -10.53 8.59
C MET A 629 10.97 -9.14 9.17
N HIS A 630 12.17 -8.87 9.65
CA HIS A 630 12.48 -7.57 10.21
C HIS A 630 13.92 -7.14 9.93
N THR A 631 14.16 -5.84 10.06
CA THR A 631 15.49 -5.25 9.99
C THR A 631 15.53 -3.85 10.60
N ARG A 632 16.65 -3.14 10.44
CA ARG A 632 16.85 -1.77 10.88
C ARG A 632 17.62 -0.97 9.83
N GLU A 633 17.18 0.26 9.58
CA GLU A 633 17.94 1.25 8.82
C GLU A 633 19.24 1.63 9.53
N ALA A 634 20.23 2.14 8.79
CA ALA A 634 21.41 2.72 9.41
C ALA A 634 21.04 3.91 10.31
N TYR A 635 21.85 4.16 11.34
CA TYR A 635 21.79 5.38 12.14
C TYR A 635 23.21 5.94 12.39
N PRO A 636 23.33 7.21 12.79
CA PRO A 636 24.64 7.81 13.06
C PRO A 636 25.43 7.01 14.13
N PRO A 637 26.67 6.58 13.85
CA PRO A 637 27.50 5.88 14.84
C PRO A 637 27.67 6.69 16.14
N GLY A 638 27.72 6.00 17.29
CA GLY A 638 27.82 6.65 18.60
C GLY A 638 26.52 7.32 19.09
N SER A 639 25.41 7.18 18.35
CA SER A 639 24.09 7.59 18.82
C SER A 639 23.71 6.86 20.12
N PRO A 640 23.02 7.53 21.08
CA PRO A 640 22.65 6.94 22.37
C PRO A 640 21.52 5.87 22.28
N ARG A 641 21.27 5.33 21.08
CA ARG A 641 20.20 4.39 20.79
C ARG A 641 20.35 3.15 21.66
N ARG A 642 19.32 2.81 22.44
CA ARG A 642 19.37 1.72 23.41
C ARG A 642 18.01 1.05 23.58
N PHE A 643 18.01 -0.27 23.46
CA PHE A 643 16.83 -1.10 23.61
C PHE A 643 17.14 -2.28 24.53
N TRP A 644 16.12 -2.78 25.23
CA TRP A 644 16.14 -4.15 25.73
C TRP A 644 15.46 -5.06 24.73
N ARG A 645 16.03 -6.23 24.46
CA ARG A 645 15.42 -7.30 23.67
C ARG A 645 15.37 -8.59 24.49
N ILE A 646 14.20 -9.24 24.49
CA ILE A 646 13.99 -10.56 25.09
C ILE A 646 13.24 -11.46 24.10
N HIS A 647 13.58 -12.74 24.09
CA HIS A 647 12.97 -13.75 23.22
C HIS A 647 12.04 -14.65 24.02
N VAL A 648 10.87 -14.93 23.46
CA VAL A 648 9.80 -15.73 24.09
C VAL A 648 9.33 -16.82 23.14
N ASN A 649 9.06 -18.02 23.68
CA ASN A 649 8.53 -19.19 22.95
C ASN A 649 7.07 -19.50 23.31
#